data_AF-A0A6C7UL02-F1
#
_entry.id   AF-A0A6C7UL02-F1
#
_cell.length_a   1.000
_cell.length_b   1.000
_cell.length_c   1.000
_cell.angle_alpha   90.00
_cell.angle_beta   90.00
_cell.angle_gamma   90.00
#
_symmetry.space_group_name_H-M   'P 1'
#
loop_
_entity.id
_entity.type
_entity.pdbx_description
1 polymer ?
#
loop_
_entity_poly.entity_id
_entity_poly.type
_entity_poly.pdbx_seq_one_letter_code
_entity_poly.pdbx_strand_id
1 'polypeptide(L)'
;MKYHKKIMLSAIAASFLVAQGLYSANIIDKKLIQDSNDKSKYIYEFGTNEIVKDDLGLTKLTEDENRIKHLDIRAGDKKTGGLTFQGTYLGGNLYNGFSFNLTADKVKFEPGKDGSLGAIYAGSGDSIITAKEGVELNDTFINIATGDYFNHNYNGSLAINGNLKLVDSSILNQGGAKFHVNGKVIASGTQFSVSVDDFDRVTNNGIVIMTASEGFESLDKDKTFTDIDSGNFGLIYVHNKLVNISSNLMDSKYAKDIGTITELDFKKIAPTHDLSGRDSLYETELVQQGNNLYVSGNFDKAKFYTNGKLDFDKLNTALKKEYAAQKIDLEKLYKNNAGHESGFFLDKRQRVDAEIKHYTIGNTGIIALAEKNVNDAKVALDEAKKGSDFEAIKEAQKKYDDAKKKLDSDKKVLDELKDRLAEYDRLIEEVKNKTANLDKKITGFVDGGSGVQMGQKGQIFASLAESNVGGKVSATAGYIFSNDKAIDDIEKAGKSNAGNSALNSPVNAINISNEMAISNRLAKFSNPYSTIKLASLAWEKFAAGEGIASDSTFSYGARAYENNIWANVIGGANIIDSNSGSLYGVSVGYDRLIGEETILGAYLTYANSETKTSTIEQKSDNLQFGLYSRTLYNNSEFDFKTYAQFGWTDQNRLIAQTINSSDFTRKFLGASGSYGYVFDIGNDLYIKPLVGLNLYYSLTPNYSENGPYAQHVRSQSNFDASIEAGAEFRKYLSKESYIYATPKIEQYIITSGDHYTARFLGSPTSFTINGSDKKKTYGSLIVGGDVNIKNTWAFTFSAGVKHLLSGKVNNESETYLSGNIGLKYQF
;
A
#
# COMPACT_ATOMS: atom_id res chain seq x y z
N MET A 1 -29.22 -21.55 12.01
CA MET A 1 -29.56 -22.85 11.36
C MET A 1 -30.97 -22.83 10.73
N LYS A 2 -31.29 -21.81 9.93
CA LYS A 2 -32.54 -21.65 9.20
C LYS A 2 -32.15 -21.30 7.77
N TYR A 3 -31.87 -22.19 6.85
CA TYR A 3 -32.67 -23.30 6.36
C TYR A 3 -31.67 -23.83 5.28
N HIS A 4 -31.35 -25.13 5.19
CA HIS A 4 -30.55 -25.76 4.11
C HIS A 4 -31.04 -25.45 2.67
N LYS A 5 -31.87 -24.43 2.46
CA LYS A 5 -33.11 -24.50 1.70
C LYS A 5 -33.12 -23.22 0.85
N LYS A 6 -32.66 -23.27 -0.38
CA LYS A 6 -32.74 -24.37 -1.35
C LYS A 6 -31.38 -24.72 -1.95
N ILE A 7 -30.63 -25.59 -1.26
CA ILE A 7 -29.68 -26.65 -1.70
C ILE A 7 -28.77 -26.47 -2.95
N MET A 8 -29.14 -25.76 -4.01
CA MET A 8 -28.46 -25.87 -5.32
C MET A 8 -29.04 -24.89 -6.35
N LEU A 9 -29.24 -23.61 -6.04
CA LEU A 9 -29.81 -22.72 -7.07
C LEU A 9 -28.78 -22.15 -8.09
N SER A 10 -27.49 -22.52 -8.17
CA SER A 10 -26.87 -23.81 -8.58
C SER A 10 -25.40 -23.89 -8.13
N ALA A 11 -24.94 -24.96 -7.48
CA ALA A 11 -23.58 -25.19 -6.95
C ALA A 11 -22.42 -24.28 -7.45
N ILE A 12 -22.10 -23.08 -6.92
CA ILE A 12 -21.05 -22.18 -7.51
C ILE A 12 -21.49 -21.53 -8.84
N ALA A 13 -22.71 -21.01 -9.06
CA ALA A 13 -23.15 -20.77 -10.45
C ALA A 13 -22.93 -22.03 -11.35
N ALA A 14 -22.84 -23.24 -10.72
CA ALA A 14 -22.35 -24.60 -11.12
C ALA A 14 -20.84 -24.74 -11.51
N SER A 15 -20.19 -23.65 -11.80
CA SER A 15 -19.54 -23.50 -13.09
C SER A 15 -19.29 -22.00 -13.21
N PHE A 16 -18.12 -21.52 -13.64
CA PHE A 16 -18.05 -20.12 -14.12
C PHE A 16 -18.94 -19.86 -15.37
N LEU A 17 -19.83 -20.81 -15.74
CA LEU A 17 -19.88 -21.60 -16.98
C LEU A 17 -18.61 -22.47 -17.25
N VAL A 18 -18.39 -23.57 -16.52
CA VAL A 18 -17.65 -24.77 -17.01
C VAL A 18 -18.41 -25.45 -18.17
N ALA A 19 -19.64 -25.03 -18.48
CA ALA A 19 -20.36 -25.46 -19.66
C ALA A 19 -20.15 -24.45 -20.79
N GLN A 20 -19.18 -24.74 -21.64
CA GLN A 20 -19.49 -24.89 -23.05
C GLN A 20 -20.26 -23.72 -23.71
N GLY A 21 -19.53 -22.89 -24.45
CA GLY A 21 -20.00 -22.48 -25.80
C GLY A 21 -20.13 -23.67 -26.78
N LEU A 22 -20.13 -24.90 -26.28
CA LEU A 22 -20.12 -26.18 -26.99
C LEU A 22 -21.52 -26.78 -27.10
N TYR A 23 -22.60 -25.99 -26.98
CA TYR A 23 -23.85 -26.31 -27.68
C TYR A 23 -24.55 -25.03 -28.17
N SER A 24 -23.81 -24.10 -28.79
CA SER A 24 -24.47 -23.18 -29.72
C SER A 24 -24.59 -23.90 -31.05
N ALA A 25 -25.82 -24.30 -31.41
CA ALA A 25 -26.12 -24.57 -32.80
C ALA A 25 -25.77 -23.31 -33.58
N ASN A 26 -25.01 -23.44 -34.67
CA ASN A 26 -24.78 -22.37 -35.62
C ASN A 26 -26.14 -21.80 -36.07
N ILE A 27 -26.55 -20.67 -35.52
CA ILE A 27 -27.72 -19.93 -36.02
C ILE A 27 -27.20 -18.80 -36.89
N ILE A 28 -27.75 -18.70 -38.09
CA ILE A 28 -27.50 -17.59 -39.00
C ILE A 28 -28.31 -16.40 -38.49
N ASP A 29 -27.61 -15.44 -37.88
CA ASP A 29 -28.19 -14.28 -37.20
C ASP A 29 -28.67 -13.22 -38.21
N LYS A 30 -29.91 -13.36 -38.71
CA LYS A 30 -30.46 -12.51 -39.79
C LYS A 30 -30.70 -11.04 -39.40
N LYS A 31 -30.64 -10.68 -38.12
CA LYS A 31 -30.90 -9.33 -37.60
C LYS A 31 -29.65 -8.58 -37.14
N LEU A 32 -28.50 -9.26 -37.10
CA LEU A 32 -27.23 -8.67 -36.70
C LEU A 32 -26.58 -7.92 -37.87
N ILE A 33 -26.41 -6.62 -37.72
CA ILE A 33 -25.83 -5.74 -38.75
C ILE A 33 -24.46 -5.25 -38.28
N GLN A 34 -23.42 -5.41 -39.09
CA GLN A 34 -22.10 -4.85 -38.80
C GLN A 34 -22.11 -3.34 -39.08
N ASP A 35 -21.53 -2.55 -38.20
CA ASP A 35 -21.39 -1.10 -38.40
C ASP A 35 -20.48 -0.82 -39.61
N SER A 36 -20.90 0.08 -40.49
CA SER A 36 -20.16 0.38 -41.72
C SER A 36 -18.83 1.09 -41.49
N ASN A 37 -18.66 1.73 -40.32
CA ASN A 37 -17.49 2.53 -39.97
C ASN A 37 -16.59 1.83 -38.95
N ASP A 38 -17.08 0.80 -38.26
CA ASP A 38 -16.33 0.02 -37.28
C ASP A 38 -16.64 -1.48 -37.40
N LYS A 39 -15.70 -2.24 -37.98
CA LYS A 39 -15.82 -3.69 -38.17
C LYS A 39 -15.99 -4.47 -36.87
N SER A 40 -15.62 -3.90 -35.72
CA SER A 40 -15.75 -4.54 -34.41
C SER A 40 -17.09 -4.24 -33.71
N LYS A 41 -17.92 -3.38 -34.31
CA LYS A 41 -19.22 -2.97 -33.77
C LYS A 41 -20.36 -3.59 -34.56
N TYR A 42 -21.35 -4.07 -33.83
CA TYR A 42 -22.57 -4.63 -34.41
C TYR A 42 -23.83 -4.02 -33.78
N ILE A 43 -24.94 -4.09 -34.51
CA ILE A 43 -26.23 -3.52 -34.14
C ILE A 43 -27.30 -4.60 -34.24
N TYR A 44 -28.17 -4.65 -33.23
CA TYR A 44 -29.37 -5.48 -33.18
C TYR A 44 -30.61 -4.59 -33.03
N GLU A 45 -31.55 -4.70 -33.97
CA GLU A 45 -32.82 -3.98 -33.93
C GLU A 45 -33.98 -4.97 -33.79
N PHE A 46 -34.69 -4.87 -32.68
CA PHE A 46 -35.85 -5.69 -32.34
C PHE A 46 -37.15 -4.93 -32.58
N GLY A 47 -38.24 -5.66 -32.80
CA GLY A 47 -39.58 -5.08 -32.76
C GLY A 47 -39.98 -4.65 -31.35
N THR A 48 -41.06 -3.87 -31.24
CA THR A 48 -41.66 -3.50 -29.95
C THR A 48 -42.18 -4.77 -29.24
N ASN A 49 -41.79 -4.99 -27.98
CA ASN A 49 -42.21 -6.13 -27.14
C ASN A 49 -41.76 -7.51 -27.67
N GLU A 50 -40.65 -7.57 -28.39
CA GLU A 50 -40.08 -8.84 -28.85
C GLU A 50 -39.48 -9.64 -27.68
N ILE A 51 -39.54 -10.97 -27.78
CA ILE A 51 -38.93 -11.90 -26.82
C ILE A 51 -37.65 -12.45 -27.43
N VAL A 52 -36.52 -12.16 -26.81
CA VAL A 52 -35.19 -12.65 -27.17
C VAL A 52 -34.98 -14.02 -26.51
N LYS A 53 -34.71 -15.04 -27.32
CA LYS A 53 -34.51 -16.44 -26.87
C LYS A 53 -33.15 -17.01 -27.26
N ASP A 54 -32.37 -16.24 -28.02
CA ASP A 54 -31.06 -16.62 -28.50
C ASP A 54 -30.01 -15.67 -27.92
N ASP A 55 -28.81 -16.18 -27.70
CA ASP A 55 -27.68 -15.38 -27.24
C ASP A 55 -27.19 -14.46 -28.35
N LEU A 56 -27.03 -13.18 -28.02
CA LEU A 56 -26.71 -12.17 -29.02
C LEU A 56 -25.22 -12.12 -29.33
N GLY A 57 -24.87 -11.99 -30.61
CA GLY A 57 -23.49 -11.74 -31.05
C GLY A 57 -22.54 -12.95 -31.02
N LEU A 58 -22.97 -14.13 -30.56
CA LEU A 58 -22.11 -15.32 -30.47
C LEU A 58 -21.48 -15.73 -31.81
N THR A 59 -22.21 -15.55 -32.91
CA THR A 59 -21.75 -15.88 -34.27
C THR A 59 -20.55 -15.04 -34.73
N LYS A 60 -20.23 -13.96 -34.01
CA LYS A 60 -19.13 -13.02 -34.29
C LYS A 60 -18.07 -13.03 -33.21
N LEU A 61 -18.03 -14.05 -32.35
CA LEU A 61 -16.91 -14.30 -31.43
C LEU A 61 -15.77 -15.04 -32.13
N THR A 62 -15.37 -14.55 -33.31
CA THR A 62 -14.28 -15.08 -34.12
C THR A 62 -12.92 -14.56 -33.65
N GLU A 63 -11.82 -15.16 -34.10
CA GLU A 63 -10.45 -14.67 -33.81
C GLU A 63 -9.92 -13.68 -34.86
N ASP A 64 -10.74 -13.31 -35.84
CA ASP A 64 -10.36 -12.43 -36.96
C ASP A 64 -10.72 -10.96 -36.71
N GLU A 65 -10.46 -10.10 -37.71
CA GLU A 65 -10.81 -8.68 -37.65
C GLU A 65 -12.32 -8.39 -37.52
N ASN A 66 -13.18 -9.40 -37.73
CA ASN A 66 -14.63 -9.26 -37.64
C ASN A 66 -15.18 -9.59 -36.25
N ARG A 67 -14.30 -9.89 -35.28
CA ARG A 67 -14.69 -10.15 -33.90
C ARG A 67 -15.51 -9.00 -33.33
N ILE A 68 -16.66 -9.31 -32.74
CA ILE A 68 -17.47 -8.33 -32.01
C ILE A 68 -16.73 -7.86 -30.73
N LYS A 69 -16.64 -6.55 -30.57
CA LYS A 69 -16.15 -5.87 -29.36
C LYS A 69 -17.21 -4.98 -28.71
N HIS A 70 -18.21 -4.55 -29.49
CA HIS A 70 -19.33 -3.75 -29.02
C HIS A 70 -20.65 -4.11 -29.73
N LEU A 71 -21.74 -4.18 -28.97
CA LEU A 71 -23.09 -4.47 -29.46
C LEU A 71 -24.10 -3.38 -29.06
N ASP A 72 -24.67 -2.68 -30.04
CA ASP A 72 -25.82 -1.80 -29.81
C ASP A 72 -27.12 -2.59 -29.96
N ILE A 73 -28.01 -2.57 -28.96
CA ILE A 73 -29.31 -3.25 -28.94
C ILE A 73 -30.43 -2.22 -28.80
N ARG A 74 -31.42 -2.26 -29.69
CA ARG A 74 -32.53 -1.27 -29.72
C ARG A 74 -33.89 -1.95 -29.88
N ALA A 75 -34.88 -1.44 -29.15
CA ALA A 75 -36.28 -1.86 -29.28
C ALA A 75 -37.11 -0.87 -30.10
N GLY A 76 -37.61 -1.29 -31.26
CA GLY A 76 -38.48 -0.52 -32.17
C GLY A 76 -37.79 0.64 -32.90
N ASP A 77 -38.42 1.10 -33.99
CA ASP A 77 -37.90 2.13 -34.92
C ASP A 77 -37.62 3.51 -34.27
N LYS A 78 -38.04 3.72 -33.01
CA LYS A 78 -37.83 4.95 -32.22
C LYS A 78 -37.23 4.71 -30.83
N LYS A 79 -36.69 3.52 -30.55
CA LYS A 79 -36.26 3.12 -29.18
C LYS A 79 -37.42 3.10 -28.17
N THR A 80 -38.62 2.74 -28.62
CA THR A 80 -39.86 2.69 -27.83
C THR A 80 -40.43 1.27 -27.83
N GLY A 81 -40.78 0.75 -26.66
CA GLY A 81 -41.23 -0.63 -26.44
C GLY A 81 -40.40 -1.41 -25.42
N GLY A 82 -40.95 -2.52 -24.93
CA GLY A 82 -40.25 -3.43 -24.02
C GLY A 82 -39.39 -4.47 -24.75
N LEU A 83 -38.37 -5.01 -24.07
CA LEU A 83 -37.64 -6.21 -24.47
C LEU A 83 -37.63 -7.22 -23.33
N THR A 84 -37.88 -8.48 -23.65
CA THR A 84 -37.83 -9.59 -22.70
C THR A 84 -36.82 -10.62 -23.17
N PHE A 85 -35.81 -10.89 -22.36
CA PHE A 85 -34.80 -11.92 -22.53
C PHE A 85 -35.25 -13.16 -21.77
N GLN A 86 -35.30 -14.31 -22.43
CA GLN A 86 -35.82 -15.55 -21.85
C GLN A 86 -34.76 -16.66 -21.90
N GLY A 87 -34.06 -16.88 -20.79
CA GLY A 87 -33.01 -17.90 -20.68
C GLY A 87 -31.77 -17.63 -21.53
N THR A 88 -31.46 -16.35 -21.79
CA THR A 88 -30.37 -15.93 -22.68
C THR A 88 -29.22 -15.25 -21.95
N TYR A 89 -28.04 -15.29 -22.56
CA TYR A 89 -26.83 -14.61 -22.12
C TYR A 89 -26.58 -13.33 -22.91
N LEU A 90 -26.18 -12.26 -22.23
CA LEU A 90 -25.79 -10.98 -22.81
C LEU A 90 -24.34 -10.62 -22.44
N GLY A 91 -23.54 -10.18 -23.42
CA GLY A 91 -22.17 -9.71 -23.22
C GLY A 91 -21.06 -10.75 -23.49
N GLY A 92 -21.43 -11.96 -23.93
CA GLY A 92 -20.48 -13.05 -24.19
C GLY A 92 -19.96 -13.69 -22.91
N ASN A 93 -18.73 -14.23 -22.95
CA ASN A 93 -18.05 -14.76 -21.76
C ASN A 93 -16.91 -13.83 -21.31
N LEU A 94 -16.15 -14.20 -20.29
CA LEU A 94 -15.10 -13.33 -19.75
C LEU A 94 -13.94 -13.06 -20.75
N TYR A 95 -13.48 -14.05 -21.51
CA TYR A 95 -12.33 -13.91 -22.43
C TYR A 95 -12.68 -13.34 -23.81
N ASN A 96 -13.83 -13.76 -24.31
CA ASN A 96 -14.40 -13.38 -25.59
C ASN A 96 -15.63 -12.50 -25.40
N GLY A 97 -15.64 -11.70 -24.35
CA GLY A 97 -16.72 -10.77 -24.06
C GLY A 97 -16.74 -9.56 -25.00
N PHE A 98 -17.85 -8.86 -24.97
CA PHE A 98 -18.04 -7.58 -25.65
C PHE A 98 -18.85 -6.64 -24.76
N SER A 99 -18.64 -5.34 -24.96
CA SER A 99 -19.46 -4.31 -24.33
C SER A 99 -20.80 -4.16 -25.06
N PHE A 100 -21.84 -3.66 -24.39
CA PHE A 100 -23.12 -3.44 -25.05
C PHE A 100 -23.84 -2.18 -24.58
N ASN A 101 -24.62 -1.58 -25.48
CA ASN A 101 -25.60 -0.56 -25.15
C ASN A 101 -27.00 -1.08 -25.47
N LEU A 102 -27.82 -1.27 -24.45
CA LEU A 102 -29.22 -1.69 -24.62
C LEU A 102 -30.13 -0.51 -24.34
N THR A 103 -30.94 -0.11 -25.32
CA THR A 103 -31.98 0.92 -25.13
C THR A 103 -33.38 0.39 -25.43
N ALA A 104 -34.25 0.44 -24.41
CA ALA A 104 -35.66 0.09 -24.49
C ALA A 104 -36.47 0.93 -23.50
N ASP A 105 -37.80 0.89 -23.55
CA ASP A 105 -38.62 1.53 -22.52
C ASP A 105 -38.61 0.70 -21.23
N LYS A 106 -38.68 -0.62 -21.37
CA LYS A 106 -38.66 -1.60 -20.28
C LYS A 106 -37.81 -2.79 -20.67
N VAL A 107 -37.01 -3.31 -19.74
CA VAL A 107 -36.17 -4.49 -19.98
C VAL A 107 -36.51 -5.55 -18.95
N LYS A 108 -36.70 -6.79 -19.41
CA LYS A 108 -36.96 -7.94 -18.56
C LYS A 108 -36.01 -9.08 -18.86
N PHE A 109 -35.50 -9.72 -17.82
CA PHE A 109 -34.85 -11.02 -17.92
C PHE A 109 -35.67 -12.01 -17.11
N GLU A 110 -36.06 -13.11 -17.76
CA GLU A 110 -36.88 -14.17 -17.21
C GLU A 110 -36.18 -15.52 -17.47
N PRO A 111 -36.37 -16.52 -16.61
CA PRO A 111 -35.84 -17.85 -16.87
C PRO A 111 -36.45 -18.45 -18.14
N GLY A 112 -35.65 -19.26 -18.83
CA GLY A 112 -36.10 -20.05 -19.97
C GLY A 112 -37.18 -21.06 -19.58
N LYS A 113 -37.99 -21.48 -20.55
CA LYS A 113 -39.05 -22.48 -20.30
C LYS A 113 -38.50 -23.85 -19.88
N ASP A 114 -37.24 -24.11 -20.23
CA ASP A 114 -36.46 -25.29 -19.87
C ASP A 114 -35.72 -25.15 -18.52
N GLY A 115 -35.87 -24.01 -17.85
CA GLY A 115 -35.15 -23.68 -16.62
C GLY A 115 -33.74 -23.13 -16.86
N SER A 116 -33.39 -22.76 -18.10
CA SER A 116 -32.15 -22.03 -18.37
C SER A 116 -32.14 -20.67 -17.66
N LEU A 117 -31.03 -20.36 -16.99
CA LEU A 117 -30.83 -19.10 -16.29
C LEU A 117 -30.44 -18.00 -17.27
N GLY A 118 -31.04 -16.82 -17.14
CA GLY A 118 -30.56 -15.62 -17.85
C GLY A 118 -29.28 -15.10 -17.22
N ALA A 119 -28.35 -14.55 -18.02
CA ALA A 119 -27.21 -13.84 -17.45
C ALA A 119 -26.75 -12.60 -18.22
N ILE A 120 -26.12 -11.69 -17.49
CA ILE A 120 -25.49 -10.47 -18.00
C ILE A 120 -24.01 -10.51 -17.60
N TYR A 121 -23.13 -10.51 -18.61
CA TYR A 121 -21.69 -10.46 -18.44
C TYR A 121 -21.15 -9.10 -18.86
N ALA A 122 -20.47 -8.42 -17.94
CA ALA A 122 -19.80 -7.15 -18.19
C ALA A 122 -18.33 -7.27 -17.78
N GLY A 123 -17.53 -7.96 -18.60
CA GLY A 123 -16.09 -8.13 -18.41
C GLY A 123 -15.22 -7.35 -19.40
N SER A 124 -15.81 -6.82 -20.47
CA SER A 124 -15.08 -6.15 -21.57
C SER A 124 -15.72 -4.81 -21.91
N GLY A 125 -15.07 -3.71 -21.54
CA GLY A 125 -15.53 -2.34 -21.79
C GLY A 125 -16.81 -1.96 -21.03
N ASP A 126 -17.29 -0.74 -21.28
CA ASP A 126 -18.44 -0.19 -20.58
C ASP A 126 -19.75 -0.67 -21.21
N SER A 127 -20.61 -1.27 -20.39
CA SER A 127 -21.94 -1.73 -20.80
C SER A 127 -23.04 -0.91 -20.13
N ILE A 128 -24.06 -0.53 -20.90
CA ILE A 128 -25.11 0.37 -20.45
C ILE A 128 -26.48 -0.21 -20.81
N ILE A 129 -27.38 -0.27 -19.84
CA ILE A 129 -28.80 -0.53 -20.06
C ILE A 129 -29.58 0.74 -19.75
N THR A 130 -30.28 1.27 -20.74
CA THR A 130 -31.17 2.43 -20.57
C THR A 130 -32.61 1.98 -20.72
N ALA A 131 -33.36 2.02 -19.62
CA ALA A 131 -34.74 1.57 -19.51
C ALA A 131 -35.57 2.53 -18.64
N LYS A 132 -36.34 3.42 -19.28
CA LYS A 132 -37.07 4.50 -18.58
C LYS A 132 -38.13 3.98 -17.59
N GLU A 133 -38.74 2.85 -17.88
CA GLU A 133 -39.73 2.16 -17.03
C GLU A 133 -39.06 1.14 -16.10
N GLY A 134 -37.73 1.02 -16.15
CA GLY A 134 -36.92 0.14 -15.31
C GLY A 134 -36.52 -1.18 -15.96
N VAL A 135 -35.62 -1.87 -15.27
CA VAL A 135 -35.09 -3.20 -15.57
C VAL A 135 -35.61 -4.17 -14.51
N GLU A 136 -36.19 -5.29 -14.91
CA GLU A 136 -36.67 -6.34 -14.03
C GLU A 136 -35.94 -7.65 -14.34
N LEU A 137 -35.18 -8.16 -13.38
CA LEU A 137 -34.43 -9.41 -13.50
C LEU A 137 -35.01 -10.42 -12.52
N ASN A 138 -35.49 -11.53 -13.05
CA ASN A 138 -36.02 -12.66 -12.30
C ASN A 138 -35.14 -13.87 -12.56
N ASP A 139 -34.61 -14.50 -11.50
CA ASP A 139 -33.72 -15.67 -11.59
C ASP A 139 -32.57 -15.46 -12.60
N THR A 140 -31.92 -14.30 -12.50
CA THR A 140 -30.88 -13.84 -13.43
C THR A 140 -29.55 -13.66 -12.73
N PHE A 141 -28.46 -14.02 -13.40
CA PHE A 141 -27.10 -13.81 -12.92
C PHE A 141 -26.45 -12.58 -13.56
N ILE A 142 -25.85 -11.70 -12.77
CA ILE A 142 -25.03 -10.60 -13.26
C ILE A 142 -23.59 -10.86 -12.84
N ASN A 143 -22.66 -10.82 -13.78
CA ASN A 143 -21.23 -10.91 -13.52
C ASN A 143 -20.49 -9.71 -14.10
N ILE A 144 -19.79 -8.99 -13.24
CA ILE A 144 -19.03 -7.79 -13.60
C ILE A 144 -17.58 -8.07 -13.24
N ALA A 145 -16.67 -7.95 -14.21
CA ALA A 145 -15.27 -8.28 -14.01
C ALA A 145 -14.37 -7.10 -14.37
N THR A 146 -13.47 -6.76 -13.45
CA THR A 146 -12.55 -5.64 -13.58
C THR A 146 -11.23 -5.87 -12.86
N GLY A 147 -10.16 -5.27 -13.37
CA GLY A 147 -8.81 -5.45 -12.84
C GLY A 147 -8.17 -6.73 -13.34
N ASP A 148 -7.05 -7.08 -12.73
CA ASP A 148 -6.30 -8.28 -13.09
C ASP A 148 -6.89 -9.48 -12.36
N TYR A 149 -7.44 -10.43 -13.11
CA TYR A 149 -8.02 -11.66 -12.58
C TYR A 149 -7.39 -12.83 -13.33
N PHE A 150 -6.71 -13.72 -12.61
CA PHE A 150 -5.84 -14.76 -13.20
C PHE A 150 -4.91 -14.24 -14.31
N ASN A 151 -4.22 -13.13 -14.08
CA ASN A 151 -3.30 -12.52 -15.06
C ASN A 151 -3.96 -12.20 -16.43
N HIS A 152 -5.29 -12.07 -16.44
CA HIS A 152 -6.07 -11.42 -17.50
C HIS A 152 -6.61 -10.10 -16.97
N ASN A 153 -6.42 -9.04 -17.75
CA ASN A 153 -6.92 -7.73 -17.39
C ASN A 153 -8.34 -7.54 -17.92
N TYR A 154 -9.31 -7.45 -17.01
CA TYR A 154 -10.69 -7.13 -17.30
C TYR A 154 -10.94 -5.65 -17.06
N ASN A 155 -11.79 -5.05 -17.88
CA ASN A 155 -12.10 -3.62 -17.79
C ASN A 155 -13.61 -3.34 -17.91
N GLY A 156 -14.44 -4.32 -17.58
CA GLY A 156 -15.88 -4.25 -17.71
C GLY A 156 -16.54 -3.20 -16.78
N SER A 157 -17.68 -2.65 -17.18
CA SER A 157 -18.56 -1.95 -16.25
C SER A 157 -20.01 -2.15 -16.66
N LEU A 158 -20.93 -1.99 -15.69
CA LEU A 158 -22.36 -2.01 -15.95
C LEU A 158 -23.02 -0.78 -15.35
N ALA A 159 -23.66 0.02 -16.20
CA ALA A 159 -24.52 1.12 -15.79
C ALA A 159 -25.98 0.84 -16.17
N ILE A 160 -26.90 1.00 -15.24
CA ILE A 160 -28.35 0.92 -15.49
C ILE A 160 -28.95 2.30 -15.29
N ASN A 161 -29.50 2.88 -16.37
CA ASN A 161 -30.25 4.13 -16.34
C ASN A 161 -31.75 3.81 -16.22
N GLY A 162 -32.26 3.89 -15.00
CA GLY A 162 -33.60 3.46 -14.61
C GLY A 162 -33.58 2.64 -13.32
N ASN A 163 -34.77 2.36 -12.77
CA ASN A 163 -34.89 1.51 -11.58
C ASN A 163 -34.52 0.05 -11.91
N LEU A 164 -33.84 -0.62 -11.00
CA LEU A 164 -33.49 -2.03 -11.10
C LEU A 164 -34.30 -2.84 -10.08
N LYS A 165 -35.05 -3.83 -10.54
CA LYS A 165 -35.75 -4.81 -9.70
C LYS A 165 -35.09 -6.18 -9.86
N LEU A 166 -34.73 -6.80 -8.74
CA LEU A 166 -34.08 -8.10 -8.64
C LEU A 166 -34.96 -9.06 -7.84
N VAL A 167 -35.30 -10.22 -8.39
CA VAL A 167 -36.05 -11.26 -7.67
C VAL A 167 -35.32 -12.58 -7.86
N ASP A 168 -34.96 -13.23 -6.74
CA ASP A 168 -34.25 -14.50 -6.71
C ASP A 168 -33.01 -14.52 -7.62
N SER A 169 -32.37 -13.35 -7.77
CA SER A 169 -31.27 -13.13 -8.70
C SER A 169 -29.92 -13.17 -7.98
N SER A 170 -28.83 -13.17 -8.73
CA SER A 170 -27.48 -13.12 -8.16
C SER A 170 -26.59 -12.14 -8.87
N ILE A 171 -25.78 -11.41 -8.10
CA ILE A 171 -24.79 -10.46 -8.60
C ILE A 171 -23.42 -10.92 -8.11
N LEU A 172 -22.46 -11.03 -9.01
CA LEU A 172 -21.06 -11.23 -8.72
C LEU A 172 -20.25 -10.06 -9.25
N ASN A 173 -19.56 -9.40 -8.34
CA ASN A 173 -18.60 -8.35 -8.65
C ASN A 173 -17.17 -8.86 -8.46
N GLN A 174 -16.42 -9.00 -9.54
CA GLN A 174 -15.02 -9.44 -9.54
C GLN A 174 -14.12 -8.22 -9.71
N GLY A 175 -13.23 -8.03 -8.73
CA GLY A 175 -12.40 -6.84 -8.64
C GLY A 175 -13.24 -5.57 -8.44
N GLY A 176 -12.87 -4.49 -9.13
CA GLY A 176 -13.53 -3.16 -9.20
C GLY A 176 -15.05 -3.09 -9.06
N ALA A 177 -15.55 -2.26 -8.14
CA ALA A 177 -16.98 -2.01 -7.93
C ALA A 177 -17.57 -1.11 -9.02
N LYS A 178 -17.68 -1.63 -10.24
CA LYS A 178 -18.17 -0.89 -11.42
C LYS A 178 -19.60 -1.27 -11.81
N PHE A 179 -20.48 -1.37 -10.80
CA PHE A 179 -21.91 -1.54 -10.99
C PHE A 179 -22.65 -0.32 -10.47
N HIS A 180 -23.24 0.46 -11.39
CA HIS A 180 -23.91 1.71 -11.06
C HIS A 180 -25.37 1.67 -11.56
N VAL A 181 -26.30 1.94 -10.66
CA VAL A 181 -27.72 2.11 -10.98
C VAL A 181 -28.08 3.57 -10.78
N ASN A 182 -28.38 4.26 -11.88
CA ASN A 182 -28.93 5.61 -11.90
C ASN A 182 -30.46 5.52 -11.72
N GLY A 183 -30.85 5.15 -10.51
CA GLY A 183 -32.22 4.90 -10.08
C GLY A 183 -32.23 4.19 -8.71
N LYS A 184 -33.37 3.61 -8.36
CA LYS A 184 -33.56 2.80 -7.16
C LYS A 184 -33.31 1.31 -7.44
N VAL A 185 -32.71 0.61 -6.48
CA VAL A 185 -32.59 -0.86 -6.50
C VAL A 185 -33.61 -1.48 -5.55
N ILE A 186 -34.45 -2.38 -6.08
CA ILE A 186 -35.46 -3.11 -5.33
C ILE A 186 -35.12 -4.61 -5.40
N ALA A 187 -34.91 -5.27 -4.27
CA ALA A 187 -34.49 -6.68 -4.28
C ALA A 187 -35.23 -7.56 -3.28
N SER A 188 -35.41 -8.83 -3.63
CA SER A 188 -35.89 -9.90 -2.75
C SER A 188 -35.22 -11.22 -3.11
N GLY A 189 -34.84 -12.02 -2.11
CA GLY A 189 -34.20 -13.31 -2.34
C GLY A 189 -32.88 -13.23 -3.11
N THR A 190 -32.25 -12.04 -3.16
CA THR A 190 -31.15 -11.78 -4.08
C THR A 190 -29.79 -11.94 -3.40
N GLN A 191 -28.90 -12.66 -4.05
CA GLN A 191 -27.51 -12.82 -3.63
C GLN A 191 -26.66 -11.67 -4.18
N PHE A 192 -25.91 -11.02 -3.31
CA PHE A 192 -24.93 -10.00 -3.69
C PHE A 192 -23.53 -10.48 -3.29
N SER A 193 -22.66 -10.67 -4.26
CA SER A 193 -21.36 -11.30 -4.04
C SER A 193 -20.23 -10.45 -4.55
N VAL A 194 -19.12 -10.53 -3.84
CA VAL A 194 -17.82 -10.04 -4.31
C VAL A 194 -16.87 -11.21 -4.44
N SER A 195 -16.05 -11.17 -5.47
CA SER A 195 -14.89 -12.01 -5.65
C SER A 195 -13.66 -11.14 -5.55
N VAL A 196 -12.75 -11.55 -4.67
CA VAL A 196 -11.50 -10.84 -4.39
C VAL A 196 -10.31 -11.75 -4.62
N ASP A 197 -9.40 -11.27 -5.47
CA ASP A 197 -8.09 -11.86 -5.74
C ASP A 197 -7.00 -11.11 -4.96
N ASP A 198 -7.18 -9.80 -4.83
CA ASP A 198 -6.44 -8.92 -3.95
C ASP A 198 -7.39 -8.19 -3.00
N PHE A 199 -6.85 -7.80 -1.85
CA PHE A 199 -7.60 -7.23 -0.73
C PHE A 199 -7.41 -5.71 -0.60
N ASP A 200 -6.84 -5.08 -1.64
CA ASP A 200 -6.48 -3.66 -1.66
C ASP A 200 -7.71 -2.72 -1.70
N ARG A 201 -8.92 -3.26 -1.89
CA ARG A 201 -10.13 -2.50 -2.25
C ARG A 201 -11.16 -2.37 -1.14
N VAL A 202 -10.71 -2.42 0.12
CA VAL A 202 -11.59 -2.36 1.29
C VAL A 202 -11.86 -0.93 1.74
N THR A 203 -13.10 -0.68 2.19
CA THR A 203 -13.54 0.60 2.75
C THR A 203 -13.85 0.45 4.24
N ASN A 204 -14.23 1.55 4.91
CA ASN A 204 -14.65 1.52 6.31
C ASN A 204 -15.85 0.58 6.56
N ASN A 205 -16.69 0.35 5.55
CA ASN A 205 -17.92 -0.44 5.68
C ASN A 205 -17.80 -1.88 5.12
N GLY A 206 -16.62 -2.25 4.60
CA GLY A 206 -16.40 -3.53 3.91
C GLY A 206 -16.10 -3.33 2.42
N ILE A 207 -16.43 -4.33 1.61
CA ILE A 207 -16.13 -4.35 0.17
C ILE A 207 -17.36 -3.84 -0.59
N VAL A 208 -17.18 -2.82 -1.43
CA VAL A 208 -18.27 -2.24 -2.23
C VAL A 208 -18.73 -3.24 -3.29
N ILE A 209 -20.04 -3.43 -3.40
CA ILE A 209 -20.68 -4.29 -4.40
C ILE A 209 -21.20 -3.43 -5.56
N MET A 210 -21.99 -2.42 -5.24
CA MET A 210 -22.68 -1.58 -6.22
C MET A 210 -23.15 -0.24 -5.61
N THR A 211 -23.54 0.68 -6.47
CA THR A 211 -24.11 1.98 -6.07
C THR A 211 -25.48 2.20 -6.71
N ALA A 212 -26.40 2.84 -5.98
CA ALA A 212 -27.73 3.21 -6.46
C ALA A 212 -28.03 4.68 -6.13
N SER A 213 -28.26 5.52 -7.14
CA SER A 213 -28.43 6.98 -6.93
C SER A 213 -29.66 7.35 -6.09
N GLU A 214 -30.70 6.50 -6.10
CA GLU A 214 -31.92 6.67 -5.28
C GLU A 214 -32.03 5.64 -4.13
N GLY A 215 -30.94 4.93 -3.83
CA GLY A 215 -30.85 3.98 -2.71
C GLY A 215 -31.41 2.59 -2.98
N PHE A 216 -31.54 1.82 -1.90
CA PHE A 216 -31.92 0.40 -1.90
C PHE A 216 -33.19 0.17 -1.07
N GLU A 217 -34.12 -0.64 -1.57
CA GLU A 217 -35.41 -0.96 -0.94
C GLU A 217 -35.70 -2.46 -1.04
N SER A 218 -36.16 -3.08 0.05
CA SER A 218 -36.65 -4.46 0.00
C SER A 218 -37.94 -4.50 -0.83
N LEU A 219 -38.16 -5.58 -1.60
CA LEU A 219 -39.44 -5.77 -2.29
C LEU A 219 -40.61 -5.85 -1.28
N ASP A 220 -40.35 -6.42 -0.11
CA ASP A 220 -41.24 -6.40 1.05
C ASP A 220 -41.00 -5.09 1.84
N LYS A 221 -41.94 -4.16 1.73
CA LYS A 221 -41.82 -2.79 2.28
C LYS A 221 -41.76 -2.72 3.80
N ASP A 222 -42.18 -3.78 4.48
CA ASP A 222 -42.13 -3.87 5.94
C ASP A 222 -40.73 -4.28 6.45
N LYS A 223 -39.78 -4.55 5.53
CA LYS A 223 -38.42 -5.01 5.85
C LYS A 223 -37.36 -4.06 5.31
N THR A 224 -36.21 -4.02 6.00
CA THR A 224 -35.05 -3.31 5.48
C THR A 224 -34.35 -4.16 4.42
N PHE A 225 -33.65 -3.52 3.48
CA PHE A 225 -32.97 -4.20 2.37
C PHE A 225 -31.96 -5.26 2.82
N THR A 226 -31.31 -5.02 3.96
CA THR A 226 -30.24 -5.86 4.52
C THR A 226 -30.74 -6.80 5.62
N ASP A 227 -32.03 -6.80 5.95
CA ASP A 227 -32.59 -7.72 6.95
C ASP A 227 -32.48 -9.16 6.45
N ILE A 228 -32.13 -10.09 7.34
CA ILE A 228 -32.04 -11.51 6.99
C ILE A 228 -33.39 -12.05 6.49
N ASP A 229 -34.50 -11.50 6.99
CA ASP A 229 -35.86 -11.91 6.61
C ASP A 229 -36.32 -11.29 5.28
N SER A 230 -35.56 -10.35 4.70
CA SER A 230 -35.76 -9.86 3.32
C SER A 230 -35.37 -10.90 2.26
N GLY A 231 -34.59 -11.91 2.68
CA GLY A 231 -34.01 -12.92 1.79
C GLY A 231 -32.82 -12.42 0.97
N ASN A 232 -32.44 -11.15 1.07
CA ASN A 232 -31.21 -10.63 0.46
C ASN A 232 -30.01 -10.93 1.35
N PHE A 233 -28.89 -11.36 0.77
CA PHE A 233 -27.69 -11.68 1.53
C PHE A 233 -26.40 -11.43 0.75
N GLY A 234 -25.32 -11.23 1.50
CA GLY A 234 -24.00 -10.90 0.99
C GLY A 234 -23.04 -12.08 1.09
N LEU A 235 -22.28 -12.39 0.05
CA LEU A 235 -21.22 -13.40 0.07
C LEU A 235 -19.86 -12.82 -0.34
N ILE A 236 -18.80 -13.40 0.21
CA ILE A 236 -17.41 -13.07 -0.14
C ILE A 236 -16.72 -14.34 -0.62
N TYR A 237 -16.29 -14.31 -1.87
CA TYR A 237 -15.48 -15.35 -2.49
C TYR A 237 -14.02 -14.91 -2.54
N VAL A 238 -13.13 -15.75 -2.03
CA VAL A 238 -11.69 -15.51 -2.08
C VAL A 238 -11.09 -16.48 -3.09
N HIS A 239 -10.35 -15.95 -4.07
CA HIS A 239 -9.53 -16.80 -4.92
C HIS A 239 -8.16 -16.97 -4.29
N ASN A 240 -7.89 -18.19 -3.84
CA ASN A 240 -6.59 -18.52 -3.30
C ASN A 240 -5.63 -18.83 -4.45
N LYS A 241 -4.91 -17.83 -4.95
CA LYS A 241 -3.91 -18.02 -6.00
C LYS A 241 -2.74 -18.89 -5.49
N LEU A 242 -2.78 -20.18 -5.82
CA LEU A 242 -1.80 -21.16 -5.34
C LEU A 242 -0.42 -20.94 -5.96
N VAL A 243 -0.35 -20.47 -7.20
CA VAL A 243 0.90 -20.13 -7.92
C VAL A 243 0.68 -18.99 -8.92
N ASN A 244 1.75 -18.32 -9.33
CA ASN A 244 1.67 -17.30 -10.37
C ASN A 244 2.03 -17.85 -11.76
N ILE A 245 1.06 -17.90 -12.66
CA ILE A 245 1.23 -18.42 -14.03
C ILE A 245 1.28 -17.30 -15.07
N SER A 246 2.15 -17.35 -16.07
CA SER A 246 2.21 -16.28 -17.08
C SER A 246 0.99 -16.26 -17.99
N SER A 247 0.74 -15.10 -18.63
CA SER A 247 -0.25 -14.99 -19.70
C SER A 247 0.05 -15.94 -20.87
N ASN A 248 1.33 -16.23 -21.13
CA ASN A 248 1.74 -17.13 -22.20
C ASN A 248 1.31 -18.57 -21.96
N LEU A 249 1.16 -19.02 -20.71
CA LEU A 249 0.60 -20.34 -20.40
C LEU A 249 -0.90 -20.44 -20.66
N MET A 250 -1.59 -19.31 -20.76
CA MET A 250 -3.04 -19.25 -21.00
C MET A 250 -3.38 -19.00 -22.47
N ASP A 251 -2.44 -18.49 -23.26
CA ASP A 251 -2.66 -18.18 -24.66
C ASP A 251 -2.47 -19.43 -25.55
N SER A 252 -3.56 -19.87 -26.18
CA SER A 252 -3.58 -21.01 -27.10
C SER A 252 -2.80 -20.75 -28.40
N LYS A 253 -2.48 -19.49 -28.73
CA LYS A 253 -1.68 -19.11 -29.91
C LYS A 253 -0.21 -19.44 -29.73
N TYR A 254 0.26 -19.54 -28.49
CA TYR A 254 1.64 -19.89 -28.17
C TYR A 254 1.80 -21.40 -28.12
N ALA A 255 2.96 -21.89 -28.59
CA ALA A 255 3.34 -23.30 -28.50
C ALA A 255 2.29 -24.28 -29.11
N LYS A 256 1.50 -23.83 -30.09
CA LYS A 256 0.41 -24.60 -30.74
C LYS A 256 -0.57 -25.21 -29.74
N ASP A 257 -0.92 -24.47 -28.70
CA ASP A 257 -1.82 -24.89 -27.62
C ASP A 257 -1.29 -26.05 -26.73
N ILE A 258 -0.05 -26.51 -26.96
CA ILE A 258 0.50 -27.66 -26.23
C ILE A 258 0.82 -27.29 -24.80
N GLY A 259 0.15 -27.93 -23.86
CA GLY A 259 0.31 -27.63 -22.45
C GLY A 259 -0.28 -26.27 -22.06
N THR A 260 -1.26 -25.75 -22.78
CA THR A 260 -1.99 -24.54 -22.35
C THR A 260 -2.83 -24.85 -21.12
N ILE A 261 -2.92 -23.89 -20.21
CA ILE A 261 -3.84 -23.88 -19.08
C ILE A 261 -5.11 -23.18 -19.52
N THR A 262 -6.23 -23.91 -19.47
CA THR A 262 -7.54 -23.37 -19.86
C THR A 262 -8.32 -22.86 -18.65
N GLU A 263 -9.39 -22.10 -18.85
CA GLU A 263 -10.28 -21.65 -17.77
C GLU A 263 -10.85 -22.83 -16.95
N LEU A 264 -11.09 -23.98 -17.60
CA LEU A 264 -11.51 -25.21 -16.92
C LEU A 264 -10.51 -25.69 -15.86
N ASP A 265 -9.25 -25.31 -16.01
CA ASP A 265 -8.18 -25.66 -15.07
C ASP A 265 -8.05 -24.66 -13.92
N PHE A 266 -8.72 -23.50 -13.96
CA PHE A 266 -8.58 -22.43 -12.96
C PHE A 266 -8.99 -22.87 -11.57
N LYS A 267 -10.03 -23.72 -11.46
CA LYS A 267 -10.43 -24.34 -10.19
C LYS A 267 -9.32 -25.16 -9.52
N LYS A 268 -8.32 -25.61 -10.28
CA LYS A 268 -7.15 -26.35 -9.76
C LYS A 268 -6.05 -25.41 -9.27
N ILE A 269 -5.84 -24.27 -9.94
CA ILE A 269 -4.71 -23.36 -9.71
C ILE A 269 -5.02 -22.17 -8.80
N ALA A 270 -6.28 -21.72 -8.76
CA ALA A 270 -6.77 -20.83 -7.72
C ALA A 270 -8.18 -21.25 -7.29
N PRO A 271 -8.29 -22.24 -6.38
CA PRO A 271 -9.58 -22.65 -5.85
C PRO A 271 -10.28 -21.48 -5.17
N THR A 272 -11.60 -21.44 -5.32
CA THR A 272 -12.46 -20.46 -4.68
C THR A 272 -12.84 -20.96 -3.29
N HIS A 273 -12.60 -20.15 -2.28
CA HIS A 273 -13.05 -20.39 -0.91
C HIS A 273 -14.21 -19.45 -0.57
N ASP A 274 -15.31 -20.05 -0.10
CA ASP A 274 -16.50 -19.32 0.36
C ASP A 274 -16.37 -19.01 1.85
N LEU A 275 -16.25 -17.71 2.18
CA LEU A 275 -16.13 -17.24 3.55
C LEU A 275 -17.47 -17.14 4.29
N SER A 276 -18.59 -17.57 3.71
CA SER A 276 -19.91 -17.58 4.37
C SER A 276 -20.31 -18.96 4.91
N GLY A 277 -19.51 -19.99 4.64
CA GLY A 277 -19.84 -21.38 4.95
C GLY A 277 -19.89 -21.68 6.46
N ARG A 278 -20.53 -22.81 6.81
CA ARG A 278 -20.63 -23.30 8.21
C ARG A 278 -19.26 -23.42 8.89
N ASP A 279 -18.20 -23.70 8.14
CA ASP A 279 -16.84 -23.85 8.66
C ASP A 279 -16.00 -22.56 8.59
N SER A 280 -16.59 -21.44 8.15
CA SER A 280 -15.91 -20.14 8.04
C SER A 280 -15.63 -19.49 9.40
N LEU A 281 -14.60 -18.64 9.42
CA LEU A 281 -14.26 -17.72 10.51
C LEU A 281 -15.30 -16.61 10.70
N TYR A 282 -15.98 -16.22 9.62
CA TYR A 282 -16.93 -15.11 9.61
C TYR A 282 -18.31 -15.55 9.13
N GLU A 283 -19.33 -14.85 9.63
CA GLU A 283 -20.65 -14.81 9.01
C GLU A 283 -20.75 -13.54 8.16
N THR A 284 -21.02 -13.67 6.86
CA THR A 284 -21.11 -12.52 5.94
C THR A 284 -22.44 -11.79 6.08
N GLU A 285 -22.41 -10.48 5.89
CA GLU A 285 -23.60 -9.63 5.96
C GLU A 285 -23.58 -8.52 4.91
N LEU A 286 -24.78 -8.04 4.54
CA LEU A 286 -24.94 -6.84 3.75
C LEU A 286 -24.91 -5.60 4.64
N VAL A 287 -24.16 -4.60 4.22
CA VAL A 287 -24.09 -3.30 4.87
C VAL A 287 -24.53 -2.24 3.86
N GLN A 288 -25.55 -1.46 4.21
CA GLN A 288 -26.00 -0.32 3.41
C GLN A 288 -25.54 0.98 4.08
N GLN A 289 -24.72 1.77 3.38
CA GLN A 289 -24.30 3.10 3.84
C GLN A 289 -24.53 4.14 2.75
N GLY A 290 -25.55 4.98 2.94
CA GLY A 290 -26.00 5.94 1.93
C GLY A 290 -26.44 5.22 0.64
N ASN A 291 -25.86 5.65 -0.48
CA ASN A 291 -26.17 5.13 -1.82
C ASN A 291 -25.28 3.96 -2.26
N ASN A 292 -24.57 3.34 -1.32
CA ASN A 292 -23.64 2.24 -1.59
C ASN A 292 -24.05 0.99 -0.81
N LEU A 293 -23.92 -0.15 -1.47
CA LEU A 293 -24.09 -1.46 -0.86
C LEU A 293 -22.73 -2.14 -0.73
N TYR A 294 -22.46 -2.68 0.45
CA TYR A 294 -21.23 -3.37 0.79
C TYR A 294 -21.54 -4.78 1.28
N VAL A 295 -20.53 -5.64 1.22
CA VAL A 295 -20.50 -6.88 1.99
C VAL A 295 -19.37 -6.81 3.02
N SER A 296 -19.68 -7.26 4.23
CA SER A 296 -18.75 -7.36 5.36
C SER A 296 -18.88 -8.74 6.02
N GLY A 297 -18.13 -9.00 7.09
CA GLY A 297 -18.23 -10.24 7.84
C GLY A 297 -18.04 -10.05 9.34
N ASN A 298 -18.80 -10.77 10.15
CA ASN A 298 -18.72 -10.74 11.60
C ASN A 298 -18.11 -12.01 12.14
N PHE A 299 -17.18 -11.85 13.09
CA PHE A 299 -16.47 -12.98 13.66
C PHE A 299 -17.43 -13.89 14.42
N ASP A 300 -17.37 -15.19 14.13
CA ASP A 300 -18.28 -16.17 14.73
C ASP A 300 -17.88 -16.46 16.18
N LYS A 301 -18.38 -15.62 17.10
CA LYS A 301 -18.15 -15.77 18.53
C LYS A 301 -18.70 -17.10 19.05
N ALA A 302 -19.76 -17.66 18.46
CA ALA A 302 -20.32 -18.92 18.92
C ALA A 302 -19.36 -20.10 18.71
N LYS A 303 -18.51 -20.05 17.68
CA LYS A 303 -17.47 -21.05 17.44
C LYS A 303 -16.21 -20.82 18.26
N PHE A 304 -15.71 -19.59 18.24
CA PHE A 304 -14.35 -19.31 18.70
C PHE A 304 -14.28 -18.74 20.11
N TYR A 305 -15.40 -18.55 20.81
CA TYR A 305 -15.38 -18.12 22.21
C TYR A 305 -15.70 -19.27 23.15
N THR A 306 -15.01 -19.27 24.30
CA THR A 306 -15.28 -20.14 25.45
C THR A 306 -15.30 -19.25 26.70
N ASN A 307 -16.38 -19.30 27.49
CA ASN A 307 -16.55 -18.46 28.69
C ASN A 307 -16.36 -16.95 28.46
N GLY A 308 -16.83 -16.45 27.32
CA GLY A 308 -16.77 -15.02 26.97
C GLY A 308 -15.40 -14.50 26.53
N LYS A 309 -14.42 -15.38 26.29
CA LYS A 309 -13.09 -15.03 25.76
C LYS A 309 -12.79 -15.82 24.49
N LEU A 310 -11.96 -15.25 23.63
CA LEU A 310 -11.42 -15.95 22.46
C LEU A 310 -10.67 -17.21 22.90
N ASP A 311 -11.01 -18.33 22.28
CA ASP A 311 -10.39 -19.63 22.44
C ASP A 311 -9.36 -19.83 21.33
N PHE A 312 -8.10 -19.53 21.65
CA PHE A 312 -7.00 -19.62 20.69
C PHE A 312 -6.76 -21.04 20.19
N ASP A 313 -7.08 -22.08 20.98
CA ASP A 313 -6.92 -23.46 20.55
C ASP A 313 -7.93 -23.83 19.47
N LYS A 314 -9.20 -23.41 19.63
CA LYS A 314 -10.22 -23.55 18.58
C LYS A 314 -9.86 -22.76 17.33
N LEU A 315 -9.38 -21.52 17.48
CA LEU A 315 -8.97 -20.69 16.34
C LEU A 315 -7.78 -21.29 15.59
N ASN A 316 -6.72 -21.69 16.32
CA ASN A 316 -5.56 -22.35 15.73
C ASN A 316 -5.95 -23.68 15.06
N THR A 317 -6.91 -24.43 15.62
CA THR A 317 -7.42 -25.66 15.01
C THR A 317 -8.14 -25.39 13.68
N ALA A 318 -8.98 -24.35 13.62
CA ALA A 318 -9.62 -23.95 12.37
C ALA A 318 -8.59 -23.50 11.31
N LEU A 319 -7.59 -22.72 11.71
CA LEU A 319 -6.51 -22.29 10.81
C LEU A 319 -5.66 -23.47 10.30
N LYS A 320 -5.34 -24.43 11.17
CA LYS A 320 -4.66 -25.68 10.75
C LYS A 320 -5.46 -26.43 9.70
N LYS A 321 -6.79 -26.52 9.86
CA LYS A 321 -7.67 -27.16 8.89
C LYS A 321 -7.61 -26.43 7.55
N GLU A 322 -7.59 -25.09 7.57
CA GLU A 322 -7.50 -24.29 6.35
C GLU A 322 -6.14 -24.46 5.66
N TYR A 323 -5.02 -24.36 6.39
CA TYR A 323 -3.69 -24.61 5.83
C TYR A 323 -3.54 -26.03 5.26
N ALA A 324 -4.16 -27.03 5.90
CA ALA A 324 -4.20 -28.39 5.38
C ALA A 324 -5.02 -28.49 4.08
N ALA A 325 -6.14 -27.78 3.97
CA ALA A 325 -6.93 -27.72 2.73
C ALA A 325 -6.13 -27.09 1.58
N GLN A 326 -5.46 -25.96 1.82
CA GLN A 326 -4.59 -25.32 0.84
C GLN A 326 -3.44 -26.21 0.40
N LYS A 327 -2.85 -26.97 1.35
CA LYS A 327 -1.82 -27.96 1.04
C LYS A 327 -2.36 -29.04 0.09
N ILE A 328 -3.56 -29.56 0.36
CA ILE A 328 -4.21 -30.56 -0.50
C ILE A 328 -4.43 -29.99 -1.91
N ASP A 329 -4.83 -28.73 -2.03
CA ASP A 329 -5.02 -28.11 -3.34
C ASP A 329 -3.70 -27.91 -4.10
N LEU A 330 -2.62 -27.50 -3.43
CA LEU A 330 -1.27 -27.45 -4.01
C LEU A 330 -0.78 -28.84 -4.45
N GLU A 331 -1.07 -29.88 -3.67
CA GLU A 331 -0.72 -31.26 -4.01
C GLU A 331 -1.45 -31.79 -5.26
N LYS A 332 -2.61 -31.22 -5.63
CA LYS A 332 -3.25 -31.51 -6.93
C LYS A 332 -2.45 -30.93 -8.10
N LEU A 333 -1.72 -29.84 -7.88
CA LEU A 333 -0.87 -29.21 -8.90
C LEU A 333 0.44 -29.97 -9.08
N TYR A 334 1.09 -30.33 -7.97
CA TYR A 334 2.26 -31.19 -7.96
C TYR A 334 2.46 -31.84 -6.58
N LYS A 335 2.78 -33.13 -6.58
CA LYS A 335 3.10 -33.91 -5.38
C LYS A 335 4.24 -34.88 -5.66
N ASN A 336 5.17 -35.01 -4.70
CA ASN A 336 6.19 -36.04 -4.69
C ASN A 336 6.07 -36.89 -3.41
N ASN A 337 5.62 -38.13 -3.57
CA ASN A 337 5.47 -39.09 -2.49
C ASN A 337 6.46 -40.24 -2.67
N ALA A 338 7.46 -40.35 -1.81
CA ALA A 338 8.41 -41.48 -1.82
C ALA A 338 8.98 -41.77 -3.23
N GLY A 339 9.36 -40.71 -3.96
CA GLY A 339 9.91 -40.81 -5.32
C GLY A 339 8.88 -40.94 -6.43
N HIS A 340 7.58 -40.94 -6.13
CA HIS A 340 6.51 -40.96 -7.12
C HIS A 340 5.96 -39.55 -7.30
N GLU A 341 6.19 -38.97 -8.48
CA GLU A 341 5.71 -37.64 -8.84
C GLU A 341 4.37 -37.70 -9.56
N SER A 342 3.46 -36.79 -9.23
CA SER A 342 2.14 -36.67 -9.87
C SER A 342 1.64 -35.22 -9.78
N GLY A 343 0.62 -34.88 -10.56
CA GLY A 343 -0.06 -33.59 -10.48
C GLY A 343 -0.32 -32.94 -11.84
N PHE A 344 -1.19 -31.93 -11.83
CA PHE A 344 -1.61 -31.22 -13.03
C PHE A 344 -0.43 -30.56 -13.80
N PHE A 345 0.49 -29.90 -13.10
CA PHE A 345 1.64 -29.27 -13.78
C PHE A 345 2.63 -30.28 -14.31
N LEU A 346 2.78 -31.43 -13.64
CA LEU A 346 3.63 -32.50 -14.14
C LEU A 346 3.09 -33.08 -15.45
N ASP A 347 1.78 -33.34 -15.55
CA ASP A 347 1.15 -33.82 -16.80
C ASP A 347 1.37 -32.82 -17.95
N LYS A 348 1.12 -31.53 -17.71
CA LYS A 348 1.31 -30.49 -18.73
C LYS A 348 2.78 -30.36 -19.15
N ARG A 349 3.70 -30.36 -18.18
CA ARG A 349 5.15 -30.36 -18.42
C ARG A 349 5.58 -31.54 -19.29
N GLN A 350 5.09 -32.75 -18.99
CA GLN A 350 5.42 -33.96 -19.74
C GLN A 350 4.91 -33.92 -21.19
N ARG A 351 3.72 -33.34 -21.42
CA ARG A 351 3.20 -33.09 -22.77
C ARG A 351 4.09 -32.14 -23.56
N VAL A 352 4.53 -31.04 -22.94
CA VAL A 352 5.43 -30.07 -23.56
C VAL A 352 6.79 -30.72 -23.88
N ASP A 353 7.37 -31.47 -22.94
CA ASP A 353 8.63 -32.20 -23.14
C ASP A 353 8.54 -33.23 -24.28
N ALA A 354 7.42 -33.96 -24.37
CA ALA A 354 7.17 -34.89 -25.45
C ALA A 354 7.08 -34.19 -26.83
N GLU A 355 6.42 -33.03 -26.89
CA GLU A 355 6.35 -32.23 -28.12
C GLU A 355 7.71 -31.67 -28.51
N ILE A 356 8.51 -31.14 -27.57
CA ILE A 356 9.89 -30.70 -27.84
C ILE A 356 10.70 -31.84 -28.46
N LYS A 357 10.60 -33.06 -27.90
CA LYS A 357 11.26 -34.25 -28.47
C LYS A 357 10.80 -34.51 -29.91
N HIS A 358 9.51 -34.37 -30.21
CA HIS A 358 9.01 -34.51 -31.58
C HIS A 358 9.62 -33.50 -32.57
N TYR A 359 9.91 -32.27 -32.12
CA TYR A 359 10.65 -31.28 -32.94
C TYR A 359 12.13 -31.63 -33.12
N THR A 360 12.77 -32.23 -32.12
CA THR A 360 14.24 -32.38 -32.06
C THR A 360 14.76 -33.82 -32.21
N ILE A 361 13.90 -34.80 -32.52
CA ILE A 361 14.29 -36.22 -32.55
C ILE A 361 15.16 -36.57 -33.77
N GLY A 362 16.48 -36.46 -33.60
CA GLY A 362 17.47 -36.86 -34.58
C GLY A 362 17.18 -36.30 -35.98
N ASN A 363 17.33 -37.13 -37.01
CA ASN A 363 17.11 -36.74 -38.41
C ASN A 363 15.64 -36.80 -38.85
N THR A 364 14.74 -37.22 -37.96
CA THR A 364 13.30 -37.38 -38.25
C THR A 364 12.43 -36.33 -37.56
N GLY A 365 13.02 -35.47 -36.73
CA GLY A 365 12.29 -34.38 -36.06
C GLY A 365 11.86 -33.29 -37.04
N ILE A 366 10.82 -32.52 -36.65
CA ILE A 366 10.24 -31.46 -37.48
C ILE A 366 11.32 -30.47 -37.97
N ILE A 367 12.25 -30.07 -37.10
CA ILE A 367 13.31 -29.12 -37.47
C ILE A 367 14.26 -29.72 -38.50
N ALA A 368 14.75 -30.94 -38.28
CA ALA A 368 15.67 -31.61 -39.21
C ALA A 368 15.03 -31.84 -40.59
N LEU A 369 13.74 -32.21 -40.62
CA LEU A 369 12.99 -32.37 -41.87
C LEU A 369 12.76 -31.03 -42.59
N ALA A 370 12.44 -29.96 -41.84
CA ALA A 370 12.29 -28.62 -42.41
C ALA A 370 13.62 -28.08 -42.96
N GLU A 371 14.74 -28.29 -42.26
CA GLU A 371 16.09 -27.93 -42.73
C GLU A 371 16.48 -28.70 -44.00
N LYS A 372 16.16 -29.99 -44.06
CA LYS A 372 16.33 -30.78 -45.29
C LYS A 372 15.51 -30.21 -46.44
N ASN A 373 14.23 -29.90 -46.23
CA ASN A 373 13.37 -29.31 -47.26
C ASN A 373 13.89 -27.95 -47.77
N VAL A 374 14.43 -27.11 -46.88
CA VAL A 374 15.07 -25.84 -47.27
C VAL A 374 16.31 -26.09 -48.12
N ASN A 375 17.14 -27.05 -47.76
CA ASN A 375 18.33 -27.42 -48.53
C ASN A 375 17.95 -27.98 -49.91
N ASP A 376 16.98 -28.89 -49.99
CA ASP A 376 16.50 -29.47 -51.24
C ASP A 376 15.89 -28.40 -52.15
N ALA A 377 15.08 -27.48 -51.59
CA ALA A 377 14.51 -26.35 -52.33
C ALA A 377 15.61 -25.37 -52.81
N LYS A 378 16.67 -25.17 -52.03
CA LYS A 378 17.82 -24.34 -52.41
C LYS A 378 18.60 -24.94 -53.57
N VAL A 379 18.83 -26.25 -53.56
CA VAL A 379 19.47 -26.97 -54.67
C VAL A 379 18.64 -26.82 -55.94
N ALA A 380 17.32 -27.01 -55.86
CA ALA A 380 16.42 -26.82 -57.01
C ALA A 380 16.43 -25.39 -57.55
N LEU A 381 16.46 -24.38 -56.67
CA LEU A 381 16.57 -22.98 -57.04
C LEU A 381 17.91 -22.66 -57.73
N ASP A 382 19.01 -23.21 -57.23
CA ASP A 382 20.34 -23.00 -57.82
C ASP A 382 20.44 -23.64 -59.21
N GLU A 383 19.80 -24.79 -59.41
CA GLU A 383 19.72 -25.43 -60.73
C GLU A 383 18.85 -24.64 -61.70
N ALA A 384 17.67 -24.16 -61.27
CA ALA A 384 16.81 -23.31 -62.08
C ALA A 384 17.52 -22.02 -62.54
N LYS A 385 18.37 -21.44 -61.68
CA LYS A 385 19.18 -20.24 -62.00
C LYS A 385 20.29 -20.47 -63.02
N LYS A 386 20.67 -21.72 -63.31
CA LYS A 386 21.61 -22.04 -64.40
C LYS A 386 20.95 -21.98 -65.78
N GLY A 387 19.62 -22.09 -65.85
CA GLY A 387 18.82 -21.90 -67.06
C GLY A 387 18.41 -20.44 -67.29
N SER A 388 17.80 -20.15 -68.44
CA SER A 388 17.26 -18.81 -68.78
C SER A 388 15.73 -18.71 -68.66
N ASP A 389 15.08 -19.70 -68.05
CA ASP A 389 13.61 -19.72 -67.86
C ASP A 389 13.21 -18.95 -66.59
N PHE A 390 12.61 -17.78 -66.81
CA PHE A 390 12.22 -16.86 -65.75
C PHE A 390 11.09 -17.40 -64.85
N GLU A 391 10.12 -18.13 -65.41
CA GLU A 391 9.00 -18.66 -64.62
C GLU A 391 9.44 -19.84 -63.75
N ALA A 392 10.34 -20.70 -64.26
CA ALA A 392 10.93 -21.78 -63.47
C ALA A 392 11.74 -21.25 -62.27
N ILE A 393 12.49 -20.15 -62.45
CA ILE A 393 13.24 -19.49 -61.37
C ILE A 393 12.26 -18.92 -60.32
N LYS A 394 11.18 -18.27 -60.76
CA LYS A 394 10.18 -17.66 -59.87
C LYS A 394 9.44 -18.71 -59.03
N GLU A 395 9.06 -19.84 -59.61
CA GLU A 395 8.41 -20.93 -58.88
C GLU A 395 9.37 -21.58 -57.86
N ALA A 396 10.62 -21.83 -58.25
CA ALA A 396 11.63 -22.40 -57.35
C ALA A 396 11.98 -21.43 -56.19
N GLN A 397 12.01 -20.12 -56.46
CA GLN A 397 12.24 -19.09 -55.43
C GLN A 397 11.10 -19.08 -54.41
N LYS A 398 9.84 -19.13 -54.88
CA LYS A 398 8.67 -19.22 -53.99
C LYS A 398 8.72 -20.46 -53.09
N LYS A 399 9.06 -21.64 -53.65
CA LYS A 399 9.20 -22.87 -52.85
C LYS A 399 10.29 -22.77 -51.79
N TYR A 400 11.43 -22.14 -52.11
CA TYR A 400 12.50 -21.88 -51.14
C TYR A 400 12.04 -20.91 -50.04
N ASP A 401 11.38 -19.81 -50.40
CA ASP A 401 10.88 -18.82 -49.45
C ASP A 401 9.80 -19.41 -48.53
N ASP A 402 8.87 -20.20 -49.07
CA ASP A 402 7.84 -20.91 -48.31
C ASP A 402 8.46 -21.94 -47.35
N ALA A 403 9.46 -22.71 -47.79
CA ALA A 403 10.18 -23.67 -46.95
C ALA A 403 10.96 -22.97 -45.82
N LYS A 404 11.61 -21.84 -46.12
CA LYS A 404 12.32 -21.03 -45.12
C LYS A 404 11.36 -20.44 -44.09
N LYS A 405 10.25 -19.86 -44.55
CA LYS A 405 9.19 -19.33 -43.67
C LYS A 405 8.62 -20.42 -42.75
N LYS A 406 8.45 -21.65 -43.25
CA LYS A 406 8.01 -22.79 -42.43
C LYS A 406 9.05 -23.17 -41.39
N LEU A 407 10.32 -23.25 -41.75
CA LEU A 407 11.43 -23.54 -40.82
C LEU A 407 11.51 -22.49 -39.71
N ASP A 408 11.47 -21.20 -40.07
CA ASP A 408 11.50 -20.11 -39.10
C ASP A 408 10.29 -20.17 -38.15
N SER A 409 9.10 -20.49 -38.69
CA SER A 409 7.90 -20.70 -37.88
C SER A 409 8.02 -21.90 -36.93
N ASP A 410 8.60 -23.02 -37.36
CA ASP A 410 8.78 -24.20 -36.52
C ASP A 410 9.84 -23.96 -35.43
N LYS A 411 10.92 -23.24 -35.76
CA LYS A 411 11.95 -22.83 -34.77
C LYS A 411 11.33 -21.92 -33.71
N LYS A 412 10.50 -20.97 -34.11
CA LYS A 412 9.76 -20.11 -33.18
C LYS A 412 8.89 -20.92 -32.22
N VAL A 413 8.11 -21.88 -32.74
CA VAL A 413 7.27 -22.75 -31.90
C VAL A 413 8.11 -23.60 -30.95
N LEU A 414 9.26 -24.11 -31.39
CA LEU A 414 10.18 -24.84 -30.53
C LEU A 414 10.71 -23.99 -29.37
N ASP A 415 11.07 -22.73 -29.64
CA ASP A 415 11.54 -21.82 -28.59
C ASP A 415 10.40 -21.48 -27.60
N GLU A 416 9.18 -21.24 -28.09
CA GLU A 416 7.99 -21.07 -27.23
C GLU A 416 7.72 -22.31 -26.35
N LEU A 417 7.88 -23.53 -26.89
CA LEU A 417 7.75 -24.77 -26.13
C LEU A 417 8.82 -24.90 -25.04
N LYS A 418 10.08 -24.52 -25.32
CA LYS A 418 11.16 -24.54 -24.32
C LYS A 418 10.91 -23.54 -23.18
N ASP A 419 10.45 -22.34 -23.51
CA ASP A 419 10.08 -21.34 -22.51
C ASP A 419 8.93 -21.87 -21.63
N ARG A 420 7.93 -22.51 -22.25
CA ARG A 420 6.80 -23.15 -21.57
C ARG A 420 7.25 -24.29 -20.65
N LEU A 421 8.23 -25.10 -21.07
CA LEU A 421 8.82 -26.15 -20.23
C LEU A 421 9.51 -25.55 -18.99
N ALA A 422 10.34 -24.52 -19.18
CA ALA A 422 11.05 -23.85 -18.10
C ALA A 422 10.09 -23.18 -17.11
N GLU A 423 8.95 -22.67 -17.59
CA GLU A 423 7.91 -22.13 -16.72
C GLU A 423 7.25 -23.22 -15.88
N TYR A 424 6.87 -24.36 -16.47
CA TYR A 424 6.33 -25.49 -15.70
C TYR A 424 7.32 -26.02 -14.65
N ASP A 425 8.62 -26.03 -14.95
CA ASP A 425 9.67 -26.34 -13.97
C ASP A 425 9.66 -25.37 -12.78
N ARG A 426 9.56 -24.06 -13.03
CA ARG A 426 9.46 -23.05 -11.96
C ARG A 426 8.18 -23.22 -11.14
N LEU A 427 7.04 -23.47 -11.78
CA LEU A 427 5.76 -23.65 -11.09
C LEU A 427 5.78 -24.87 -10.17
N ILE A 428 6.35 -25.99 -10.62
CA ILE A 428 6.54 -27.18 -9.80
C ILE A 428 7.41 -26.86 -8.57
N GLU A 429 8.50 -26.12 -8.76
CA GLU A 429 9.38 -25.71 -7.66
C GLU A 429 8.68 -24.73 -6.69
N GLU A 430 7.86 -23.82 -7.19
CA GLU A 430 7.02 -22.95 -6.36
C GLU A 430 6.04 -23.77 -5.51
N VAL A 431 5.35 -24.75 -6.09
CA VAL A 431 4.45 -25.66 -5.36
C VAL A 431 5.18 -26.42 -4.26
N LYS A 432 6.37 -26.97 -4.54
CA LYS A 432 7.20 -27.66 -3.52
C LYS A 432 7.51 -26.75 -2.34
N ASN A 433 7.97 -25.53 -2.62
CA ASN A 433 8.34 -24.56 -1.59
C ASN A 433 7.13 -24.12 -0.76
N LYS A 434 5.98 -23.88 -1.39
CA LYS A 434 4.74 -23.51 -0.69
C LYS A 434 4.20 -24.65 0.18
N THR A 435 4.17 -25.87 -0.34
CA THR A 435 3.78 -27.06 0.42
C THR A 435 4.68 -27.28 1.65
N ALA A 436 5.99 -27.13 1.50
CA ALA A 436 6.92 -27.22 2.62
C ALA A 436 6.73 -26.10 3.67
N ASN A 437 6.35 -24.89 3.24
CA ASN A 437 6.01 -23.80 4.15
C ASN A 437 4.71 -24.10 4.93
N LEU A 438 3.67 -24.59 4.25
CA LEU A 438 2.42 -25.00 4.88
C LEU A 438 2.64 -26.12 5.88
N ASP A 439 3.51 -27.10 5.59
CA ASP A 439 3.86 -28.16 6.54
C ASP A 439 4.46 -27.59 7.83
N LYS A 440 5.35 -26.60 7.72
CA LYS A 440 5.88 -25.89 8.90
C LYS A 440 4.79 -25.14 9.65
N LYS A 441 3.86 -24.48 8.95
CA LYS A 441 2.73 -23.79 9.59
C LYS A 441 1.84 -24.79 10.33
N ILE A 442 1.47 -25.92 9.73
CA ILE A 442 0.57 -26.94 10.30
C ILE A 442 1.20 -27.59 11.54
N THR A 443 2.49 -27.95 11.46
CA THR A 443 3.21 -28.65 12.53
C THR A 443 3.73 -27.72 13.63
N GLY A 444 4.09 -26.47 13.30
CA GLY A 444 4.76 -25.51 14.18
C GLY A 444 3.89 -24.76 15.18
N PHE A 445 2.62 -25.13 15.37
CA PHE A 445 1.70 -24.47 16.29
C PHE A 445 1.97 -24.74 17.79
N VAL A 446 2.98 -25.54 18.16
CA VAL A 446 3.18 -25.98 19.56
C VAL A 446 4.59 -25.73 20.12
N ASP A 447 5.61 -25.47 19.29
CA ASP A 447 6.98 -25.22 19.77
C ASP A 447 7.56 -23.96 19.11
N GLY A 448 7.54 -22.82 19.83
CA GLY A 448 8.18 -21.56 19.42
C GLY A 448 7.72 -20.94 18.09
N GLY A 449 6.55 -21.34 17.54
CA GLY A 449 6.18 -21.13 16.12
C GLY A 449 4.85 -20.38 15.82
N SER A 450 4.35 -20.57 14.59
CA SER A 450 3.35 -19.78 13.82
C SER A 450 1.91 -19.71 14.36
N GLY A 451 1.69 -19.97 15.64
CA GLY A 451 0.37 -19.85 16.27
C GLY A 451 -0.10 -18.41 16.44
N VAL A 452 -1.42 -18.19 16.38
CA VAL A 452 -2.03 -16.85 16.48
C VAL A 452 -1.73 -16.17 17.82
N GLN A 453 -1.46 -16.92 18.88
CA GLN A 453 -1.09 -16.37 20.19
C GLN A 453 0.41 -16.16 20.41
N MET A 454 1.27 -16.79 19.60
CA MET A 454 2.70 -16.94 19.91
C MET A 454 3.59 -15.90 19.20
N GLY A 455 3.08 -15.18 18.19
CA GLY A 455 3.84 -14.16 17.46
C GLY A 455 3.05 -12.88 17.18
N GLN A 456 3.76 -11.78 16.85
CA GLN A 456 3.19 -10.45 16.60
C GLN A 456 2.09 -10.48 15.53
N LYS A 457 2.36 -11.12 14.39
CA LYS A 457 1.39 -11.29 13.30
C LYS A 457 0.15 -12.06 13.73
N GLY A 458 0.32 -13.07 14.59
CA GLY A 458 -0.79 -13.81 15.17
C GLY A 458 -1.68 -12.91 16.04
N GLN A 459 -1.09 -12.11 16.93
CA GLN A 459 -1.86 -11.22 17.78
C GLN A 459 -2.60 -10.16 16.95
N ILE A 460 -1.95 -9.62 15.92
CA ILE A 460 -2.59 -8.71 14.95
C ILE A 460 -3.78 -9.41 14.29
N PHE A 461 -3.60 -10.64 13.81
CA PHE A 461 -4.66 -11.43 13.20
C PHE A 461 -5.86 -11.62 14.15
N ALA A 462 -5.63 -12.04 15.40
CA ALA A 462 -6.73 -12.24 16.36
C ALA A 462 -7.46 -10.92 16.65
N SER A 463 -6.72 -9.85 16.92
CA SER A 463 -7.31 -8.53 17.16
C SER A 463 -8.14 -8.07 15.97
N LEU A 464 -7.64 -8.24 14.75
CA LEU A 464 -8.32 -7.83 13.53
C LEU A 464 -9.55 -8.70 13.26
N ALA A 465 -9.45 -10.00 13.50
CA ALA A 465 -10.55 -10.92 13.27
C ALA A 465 -11.77 -10.57 14.11
N GLU A 466 -11.57 -10.20 15.38
CA GLU A 466 -12.64 -9.86 16.32
C GLU A 466 -13.13 -8.41 16.22
N SER A 467 -12.57 -7.62 15.31
CA SER A 467 -12.86 -6.19 15.19
C SER A 467 -14.19 -5.92 14.47
N ASN A 468 -14.59 -4.64 14.44
CA ASN A 468 -15.71 -4.18 13.61
C ASN A 468 -15.27 -3.28 12.45
N VAL A 469 -13.97 -3.19 12.18
CA VAL A 469 -13.48 -2.38 11.04
C VAL A 469 -13.76 -3.06 9.71
N GLY A 470 -13.98 -2.28 8.64
CA GLY A 470 -14.32 -2.83 7.33
C GLY A 470 -13.23 -3.73 6.73
N GLY A 471 -11.96 -3.50 7.06
CA GLY A 471 -10.79 -4.27 6.59
C GLY A 471 -10.64 -5.67 7.16
N LYS A 472 -11.43 -6.06 8.17
CA LYS A 472 -11.22 -7.30 8.94
C LYS A 472 -11.23 -8.57 8.10
N VAL A 473 -12.25 -8.75 7.25
CA VAL A 473 -12.39 -9.94 6.42
C VAL A 473 -11.25 -10.00 5.42
N SER A 474 -10.98 -8.87 4.76
CA SER A 474 -9.95 -8.74 3.75
C SER A 474 -8.57 -9.14 4.27
N ALA A 475 -8.10 -8.51 5.33
CA ALA A 475 -6.76 -8.76 5.85
C ALA A 475 -6.59 -10.14 6.51
N THR A 476 -7.64 -10.68 7.13
CA THR A 476 -7.56 -12.03 7.73
C THR A 476 -7.62 -13.11 6.66
N ALA A 477 -8.48 -12.96 5.65
CA ALA A 477 -8.47 -13.84 4.49
C ALA A 477 -7.12 -13.73 3.77
N GLY A 478 -6.58 -12.53 3.59
CA GLY A 478 -5.27 -12.31 3.01
C GLY A 478 -4.12 -12.98 3.75
N TYR A 479 -4.14 -12.93 5.09
CA TYR A 479 -3.16 -13.65 5.92
C TYR A 479 -3.22 -15.17 5.76
N ILE A 480 -4.44 -15.71 5.59
CA ILE A 480 -4.68 -17.15 5.48
C ILE A 480 -4.38 -17.67 4.08
N PHE A 481 -4.91 -17.01 3.05
CA PHE A 481 -4.97 -17.50 1.69
C PHE A 481 -3.90 -16.89 0.78
N SER A 482 -3.43 -15.67 1.03
CA SER A 482 -2.66 -14.94 0.02
C SER A 482 -1.49 -14.12 0.55
N ASN A 483 -0.78 -14.56 1.61
CA ASN A 483 0.40 -13.85 2.19
C ASN A 483 0.27 -12.31 2.12
N ASP A 484 -0.93 -11.82 2.41
CA ASP A 484 -1.32 -10.46 2.03
C ASP A 484 -0.60 -9.42 2.87
N LYS A 485 -0.50 -8.22 2.31
CA LYS A 485 0.33 -7.13 2.81
C LYS A 485 -0.23 -6.46 4.06
N ALA A 486 -1.53 -6.57 4.34
CA ALA A 486 -2.18 -5.83 5.42
C ALA A 486 -1.55 -6.07 6.80
N ILE A 487 -1.44 -7.34 7.25
CA ILE A 487 -0.86 -7.67 8.56
C ILE A 487 0.62 -7.26 8.63
N ASP A 488 1.34 -7.39 7.52
CA ASP A 488 2.74 -7.01 7.42
C ASP A 488 2.92 -5.48 7.46
N ASP A 489 2.05 -4.72 6.79
CA ASP A 489 2.00 -3.26 6.84
C ASP A 489 1.61 -2.78 8.24
N ILE A 490 0.67 -3.45 8.92
CA ILE A 490 0.31 -3.16 10.32
C ILE A 490 1.52 -3.38 11.23
N GLU A 491 2.22 -4.50 11.08
CA GLU A 491 3.43 -4.80 11.86
C GLU A 491 4.52 -3.75 11.60
N LYS A 492 4.77 -3.43 10.33
CA LYS A 492 5.77 -2.44 9.91
C LYS A 492 5.42 -1.04 10.41
N ALA A 493 4.18 -0.60 10.24
CA ALA A 493 3.72 0.69 10.74
C ALA A 493 3.75 0.76 12.27
N GLY A 494 3.41 -0.33 12.98
CA GLY A 494 3.55 -0.39 14.43
C GLY A 494 5.02 -0.30 14.89
N LYS A 495 5.97 -0.91 14.16
CA LYS A 495 7.41 -0.72 14.39
C LYS A 495 7.85 0.72 14.18
N SER A 496 7.30 1.39 13.17
CA SER A 496 7.54 2.82 12.92
C SER A 496 6.86 3.73 13.95
N ASN A 497 5.85 3.27 14.69
CA ASN A 497 5.18 4.02 15.77
C ASN A 497 5.67 3.66 17.18
N ALA A 498 6.59 2.71 17.35
CA ALA A 498 7.14 2.37 18.65
C ALA A 498 7.93 3.56 19.27
N GLY A 499 8.13 3.56 20.59
CA GLY A 499 8.62 4.73 21.34
C GLY A 499 9.95 5.36 20.86
N ASN A 500 10.88 4.55 20.35
CA ASN A 500 12.20 4.98 19.84
C ASN A 500 12.26 5.08 18.29
N SER A 501 11.13 5.37 17.66
CA SER A 501 11.04 5.47 16.20
C SER A 501 11.65 6.78 15.65
N ALA A 502 11.89 6.79 14.33
CA ALA A 502 12.30 7.98 13.60
C ALA A 502 11.24 9.10 13.61
N LEU A 503 9.99 8.81 14.03
CA LEU A 503 8.92 9.82 14.14
C LEU A 503 9.17 10.87 15.24
N ASN A 504 10.19 10.69 16.07
CA ASN A 504 10.69 11.74 16.96
C ASN A 504 11.53 12.81 16.21
N SER A 505 11.83 12.63 14.91
CA SER A 505 12.72 13.51 14.14
C SER A 505 12.39 15.00 14.19
N PRO A 506 11.12 15.47 14.17
CA PRO A 506 10.84 16.89 14.22
C PRO A 506 11.39 17.57 15.48
N VAL A 507 11.33 16.90 16.62
CA VAL A 507 11.85 17.43 17.89
C VAL A 507 13.37 17.64 17.80
N ASN A 508 14.08 16.73 17.14
CA ASN A 508 15.53 16.80 16.98
C ASN A 508 15.94 17.99 16.09
N ALA A 509 15.27 18.21 14.97
CA ALA A 509 15.56 19.36 14.11
C ALA A 509 15.20 20.70 14.78
N ILE A 510 14.09 20.77 15.52
CA ILE A 510 13.74 21.94 16.34
C ILE A 510 14.82 22.17 17.42
N ASN A 511 15.28 21.12 18.08
CA ASN A 511 16.31 21.21 19.12
C ASN A 511 17.64 21.71 18.58
N ILE A 512 18.10 21.23 17.41
CA ILE A 512 19.29 21.75 16.72
C ILE A 512 19.08 23.22 16.38
N SER A 513 17.92 23.59 15.82
CA SER A 513 17.60 24.98 15.49
C SER A 513 17.69 25.89 16.72
N ASN A 514 17.09 25.47 17.85
CA ASN A 514 17.15 26.23 19.10
C ASN A 514 18.57 26.22 19.71
N GLU A 515 19.32 25.12 19.60
CA GLU A 515 20.73 25.07 20.00
C GLU A 515 21.55 26.10 19.23
N MET A 516 21.43 26.17 17.90
CA MET A 516 22.13 27.17 17.10
C MET A 516 21.76 28.62 17.47
N ALA A 517 20.46 28.88 17.70
CA ALA A 517 19.98 30.18 18.14
C ALA A 517 20.60 30.60 19.49
N ILE A 518 20.63 29.68 20.45
CA ILE A 518 21.18 29.88 21.79
C ILE A 518 22.71 29.99 21.74
N SER A 519 23.41 29.10 21.03
CA SER A 519 24.86 29.11 20.88
C SER A 519 25.37 30.43 20.32
N ASN A 520 24.65 31.06 19.39
CA ASN A 520 24.97 32.41 18.95
C ASN A 520 24.92 33.42 20.13
N ARG A 521 23.91 33.35 20.98
CA ARG A 521 23.80 34.25 22.15
C ARG A 521 24.91 33.99 23.16
N LEU A 522 25.18 32.72 23.44
CA LEU A 522 26.18 32.33 24.43
C LEU A 522 27.62 32.57 23.94
N ALA A 523 27.91 32.35 22.65
CA ALA A 523 29.21 32.69 22.06
C ALA A 523 29.44 34.21 22.10
N LYS A 524 28.40 35.01 21.84
CA LYS A 524 28.51 36.46 22.08
C LYS A 524 28.78 36.74 23.54
N PHE A 525 28.05 36.14 24.49
CA PHE A 525 28.21 36.30 25.96
C PHE A 525 29.63 35.95 26.46
N SER A 526 30.31 35.05 25.76
CA SER A 526 31.69 34.62 26.04
C SER A 526 32.79 35.48 25.37
N ASN A 527 32.44 36.56 24.65
CA ASN A 527 33.40 37.46 24.01
C ASN A 527 34.22 38.28 25.03
N PRO A 528 35.57 38.16 25.10
CA PRO A 528 36.39 38.96 26.00
C PRO A 528 36.52 40.44 25.59
N TYR A 529 36.12 40.79 24.36
CA TYR A 529 36.25 42.14 23.79
C TYR A 529 34.96 42.96 23.83
N SER A 530 33.89 42.44 24.44
CA SER A 530 32.63 43.17 24.59
C SER A 530 32.78 44.42 25.45
N THR A 531 31.98 45.45 25.19
CA THR A 531 32.07 46.77 25.84
C THR A 531 31.97 46.66 27.37
N ILE A 532 33.08 46.95 28.04
CA ILE A 532 33.18 47.17 29.49
C ILE A 532 32.34 48.41 29.85
N LYS A 533 31.55 48.36 30.94
CA LYS A 533 30.89 49.55 31.53
C LYS A 533 31.98 50.58 31.88
N LEU A 534 32.27 51.53 30.99
CA LEU A 534 33.31 52.55 31.19
C LEU A 534 32.99 53.53 32.34
N ALA A 535 31.78 53.48 32.91
CA ALA A 535 31.35 54.32 34.01
C ALA A 535 31.91 53.89 35.39
N SER A 536 32.34 52.64 35.57
CA SER A 536 32.91 52.16 36.85
C SER A 536 34.42 52.37 36.97
N LEU A 537 35.11 52.78 35.91
CA LEU A 537 36.56 53.02 35.91
C LEU A 537 36.94 54.51 35.84
N ALA A 538 35.96 55.41 35.80
CA ALA A 538 36.19 56.84 35.60
C ALA A 538 36.82 57.56 36.81
N TRP A 539 36.93 56.92 37.98
CA TRP A 539 37.42 57.55 39.21
C TRP A 539 38.78 57.03 39.73
N GLU A 540 39.38 56.00 39.13
CA GLU A 540 40.57 55.36 39.73
C GLU A 540 41.89 55.29 38.93
N LYS A 541 41.98 55.74 37.66
CA LYS A 541 43.29 55.69 36.95
C LYS A 541 43.60 56.90 36.06
N PHE A 542 43.76 58.06 36.69
CA PHE A 542 44.53 59.20 36.14
C PHE A 542 45.83 59.47 36.94
N ALA A 543 46.51 58.42 37.41
CA ALA A 543 47.80 58.55 38.11
C ALA A 543 48.71 57.32 37.96
N ALA A 544 49.34 57.16 36.79
CA ALA A 544 50.61 56.45 36.52
C ALA A 544 50.89 56.67 35.02
N GLY A 545 51.92 57.41 34.59
CA GLY A 545 53.33 57.14 34.81
C GLY A 545 53.83 56.23 33.68
N GLU A 546 54.68 56.77 32.79
CA GLU A 546 55.23 56.08 31.61
C GLU A 546 55.73 54.66 31.94
N GLY A 547 55.15 53.64 31.30
CA GLY A 547 55.51 52.23 31.48
C GLY A 547 54.60 51.32 30.67
N ILE A 548 55.21 50.33 30.02
CA ILE A 548 54.59 49.32 29.15
C ILE A 548 53.37 48.69 29.84
N ALA A 549 52.17 48.90 29.31
CA ALA A 549 50.94 48.22 29.74
C ALA A 549 50.55 47.15 28.71
N SER A 550 51.30 46.04 28.66
CA SER A 550 50.92 44.84 27.90
C SER A 550 50.17 43.81 28.76
N ASP A 551 49.70 44.21 29.95
CA ASP A 551 49.17 43.27 30.97
C ASP A 551 47.85 43.76 31.58
N SER A 552 47.04 44.50 30.82
CA SER A 552 45.64 44.70 31.20
C SER A 552 44.89 43.40 30.94
N THR A 553 44.66 42.62 31.99
CA THR A 553 43.78 41.45 32.02
C THR A 553 42.38 41.86 31.56
N PHE A 554 42.05 41.60 30.29
CA PHE A 554 40.67 41.62 29.83
C PHE A 554 39.92 40.52 30.60
N SER A 555 39.06 40.92 31.54
CA SER A 555 38.21 39.98 32.27
C SER A 555 37.22 39.36 31.29
N TYR A 556 37.30 38.04 31.15
CA TYR A 556 36.40 37.23 30.34
C TYR A 556 34.97 37.37 30.88
N GLY A 557 34.11 38.17 30.23
CA GLY A 557 32.68 38.31 30.60
C GLY A 557 32.13 39.74 30.83
N ALA A 558 32.97 40.78 30.94
CA ALA A 558 32.51 42.14 31.31
C ALA A 558 31.72 42.89 30.20
N ARG A 559 30.51 43.42 30.50
CA ARG A 559 29.53 43.90 29.47
C ARG A 559 28.63 45.10 29.85
N ALA A 560 28.15 45.80 28.81
CA ALA A 560 27.39 47.06 28.88
C ALA A 560 25.84 46.94 28.92
N TYR A 561 25.25 45.87 28.36
CA TYR A 561 23.78 45.71 28.29
C TYR A 561 23.33 44.50 29.11
N GLU A 562 22.32 44.68 29.95
CA GLU A 562 21.82 43.66 30.87
C GLU A 562 20.71 42.82 30.25
N ASN A 563 20.01 43.33 29.24
CA ASN A 563 18.83 42.67 28.65
C ASN A 563 18.99 42.51 27.13
N ASN A 564 18.56 41.37 26.60
CA ASN A 564 18.47 41.15 25.16
C ASN A 564 17.14 40.51 24.78
N ILE A 565 16.59 40.95 23.65
CA ILE A 565 15.49 40.26 22.95
C ILE A 565 16.01 39.81 21.60
N TRP A 566 15.64 38.60 21.19
CA TRP A 566 16.02 38.05 19.90
C TRP A 566 14.85 37.35 19.23
N ALA A 567 14.88 37.32 17.90
CA ALA A 567 13.96 36.57 17.06
C ALA A 567 14.74 35.90 15.92
N ASN A 568 14.39 34.65 15.59
CA ASN A 568 14.95 33.90 14.47
C ASN A 568 13.83 33.26 13.64
N VAL A 569 14.06 33.18 12.34
CA VAL A 569 13.34 32.28 11.43
C VAL A 569 14.17 31.02 11.28
N ILE A 570 13.52 29.86 11.37
CA ILE A 570 14.16 28.54 11.25
C ILE A 570 13.62 27.83 10.01
N GLY A 571 14.50 27.15 9.29
CA GLY A 571 14.16 26.32 8.13
C GLY A 571 15.05 25.09 8.09
N GLY A 572 14.48 23.94 7.81
CA GLY A 572 15.22 22.68 7.86
C GLY A 572 14.54 21.54 7.13
N ALA A 573 15.26 20.43 7.07
CA ALA A 573 14.79 19.18 6.50
C ALA A 573 15.19 18.00 7.39
N ASN A 574 14.28 17.04 7.54
CA ASN A 574 14.54 15.75 8.15
C ASN A 574 14.53 14.70 7.04
N ILE A 575 15.61 13.95 6.87
CA ILE A 575 15.73 12.90 5.87
C ILE A 575 15.77 11.57 6.62
N ILE A 576 14.74 10.74 6.41
CA ILE A 576 14.62 9.39 6.95
C ILE A 576 14.66 8.43 5.76
N ASP A 577 15.79 7.71 5.64
CA ASP A 577 16.09 6.88 4.46
C ASP A 577 15.98 7.70 3.14
N SER A 578 15.03 7.34 2.26
CA SER A 578 14.76 8.00 0.98
C SER A 578 13.65 9.06 1.05
N ASN A 579 13.01 9.24 2.20
CA ASN A 579 11.93 10.20 2.39
C ASN A 579 12.43 11.46 3.11
N SER A 580 11.98 12.62 2.65
CA SER A 580 12.24 13.91 3.29
C SER A 580 10.98 14.49 3.90
N GLY A 581 11.17 15.20 5.01
CA GLY A 581 10.16 16.01 5.67
C GLY A 581 10.71 17.42 5.90
N SER A 582 9.87 18.44 5.82
CA SER A 582 10.27 19.84 6.00
C SER A 582 10.05 20.31 7.44
N LEU A 583 10.85 21.28 7.87
CA LEU A 583 10.65 22.04 9.10
C LEU A 583 10.75 23.53 8.79
N TYR A 584 9.80 24.34 9.25
CA TYR A 584 9.91 25.80 9.19
C TYR A 584 9.19 26.43 10.39
N GLY A 585 9.69 27.57 10.86
CA GLY A 585 9.12 28.19 12.03
C GLY A 585 9.81 29.47 12.45
N VAL A 586 9.43 29.93 13.64
CA VAL A 586 9.97 31.13 14.27
C VAL A 586 10.27 30.86 15.74
N SER A 587 11.33 31.49 16.23
CA SER A 587 11.75 31.45 17.62
C SER A 587 11.92 32.87 18.12
N VAL A 588 11.41 33.16 19.31
CA VAL A 588 11.66 34.41 20.02
C VAL A 588 12.20 34.10 21.40
N GLY A 589 13.07 34.96 21.91
CA GLY A 589 13.61 34.77 23.24
C GLY A 589 14.05 36.06 23.88
N TYR A 590 14.19 35.97 25.20
CA TYR A 590 14.69 37.02 26.05
C TYR A 590 15.75 36.42 26.96
N ASP A 591 16.89 37.09 27.07
CA ASP A 591 17.89 36.75 28.06
C ASP A 591 18.37 37.96 28.82
N ARG A 592 18.79 37.70 30.05
CA ARG A 592 19.27 38.68 31.00
C ARG A 592 20.58 38.23 31.61
N LEU A 593 21.48 39.17 31.78
CA LEU A 593 22.68 39.01 32.58
C LEU A 593 22.33 39.14 34.08
N ILE A 594 22.75 38.15 34.87
CA ILE A 594 22.62 38.12 36.34
C ILE A 594 24.03 38.18 36.93
N GLY A 595 24.40 39.34 37.46
CA GLY A 595 25.78 39.61 37.88
C GLY A 595 26.69 39.84 36.66
N GLU A 596 27.93 39.36 36.72
CA GLU A 596 28.89 39.43 35.60
C GLU A 596 29.11 38.06 34.92
N GLU A 597 28.81 36.97 35.63
CA GLU A 597 29.23 35.62 35.24
C GLU A 597 28.10 34.72 34.72
N THR A 598 26.83 35.13 34.83
CA THR A 598 25.70 34.26 34.47
C THR A 598 24.72 34.96 33.55
N ILE A 599 24.38 34.29 32.44
CA ILE A 599 23.25 34.66 31.58
C ILE A 599 22.12 33.66 31.80
N LEU A 600 20.90 34.16 31.94
CA LEU A 600 19.68 33.37 32.05
C LEU A 600 18.70 33.82 30.97
N GLY A 601 18.14 32.88 30.22
CA GLY A 601 17.21 33.18 29.15
C GLY A 601 16.05 32.21 29.07
N ALA A 602 14.98 32.70 28.43
CA ALA A 602 13.80 31.93 28.08
C ALA A 602 13.49 32.14 26.60
N TYR A 603 12.94 31.12 25.95
CA TYR A 603 12.53 31.19 24.55
C TYR A 603 11.21 30.46 24.31
N LEU A 604 10.57 30.88 23.23
CA LEU A 604 9.38 30.26 22.66
C LEU A 604 9.61 30.04 21.17
N THR A 605 9.38 28.81 20.71
CA THR A 605 9.51 28.41 19.31
C THR A 605 8.20 27.81 18.83
N TYR A 606 7.69 28.33 17.71
CA TYR A 606 6.58 27.74 16.98
C TYR A 606 7.09 27.25 15.62
N ALA A 607 6.87 25.97 15.30
CA ALA A 607 7.38 25.36 14.08
C ALA A 607 6.41 24.33 13.49
N ASN A 608 6.18 24.44 12.19
CA ASN A 608 5.47 23.45 11.40
C ASN A 608 6.46 22.40 10.92
N SER A 609 6.09 21.12 11.05
CA SER A 609 6.91 20.01 10.58
C SER A 609 6.10 18.99 9.80
N GLU A 610 6.75 18.39 8.81
CA GLU A 610 6.26 17.23 8.09
C GLU A 610 7.30 16.11 8.25
N THR A 611 6.83 14.88 8.41
CA THR A 611 7.69 13.69 8.49
C THR A 611 7.03 12.57 7.71
N LYS A 612 7.81 11.93 6.82
CA LYS A 612 7.33 10.88 5.95
C LYS A 612 8.23 9.67 6.04
N THR A 613 7.62 8.50 6.20
CA THR A 613 8.26 7.18 6.07
C THR A 613 7.57 6.40 4.95
N SER A 614 8.01 5.16 4.70
CA SER A 614 7.36 4.30 3.71
C SER A 614 5.90 3.91 4.05
N THR A 615 5.46 4.08 5.30
CA THR A 615 4.13 3.65 5.78
C THR A 615 3.39 4.72 6.58
N ILE A 616 4.02 5.83 6.94
CA ILE A 616 3.45 6.86 7.82
C ILE A 616 3.79 8.25 7.30
N GLU A 617 2.80 9.14 7.28
CA GLU A 617 2.97 10.59 7.09
C GLU A 617 2.44 11.29 8.35
N GLN A 618 3.23 12.21 8.89
CA GLN A 618 2.86 13.06 10.03
C GLN A 618 3.06 14.52 9.67
N LYS A 619 2.05 15.33 9.96
CA LYS A 619 2.14 16.80 9.96
C LYS A 619 1.93 17.28 11.37
N SER A 620 2.77 18.21 11.83
CA SER A 620 2.67 18.68 13.20
C SER A 620 2.97 20.15 13.37
N ASP A 621 2.10 20.79 14.14
CA ASP A 621 2.33 22.10 14.74
C ASP A 621 3.03 21.93 16.08
N ASN A 622 4.22 22.50 16.21
CA ASN A 622 5.06 22.33 17.38
C ASN A 622 5.21 23.66 18.11
N LEU A 623 4.89 23.66 19.41
CA LEU A 623 5.16 24.77 20.31
C LEU A 623 6.14 24.30 21.38
N GLN A 624 7.35 24.86 21.39
CA GLN A 624 8.39 24.57 22.38
C GLN A 624 8.67 25.80 23.23
N PHE A 625 8.58 25.65 24.54
CA PHE A 625 9.06 26.62 25.53
C PHE A 625 10.33 26.07 26.16
N GLY A 626 11.36 26.92 26.33
CA GLY A 626 12.58 26.49 26.99
C GLY A 626 13.26 27.57 27.79
N LEU A 627 14.10 27.12 28.72
CA LEU A 627 14.97 27.92 29.56
C LEU A 627 16.42 27.52 29.27
N TYR A 628 17.33 28.48 29.31
CA TYR A 628 18.76 28.23 29.19
C TYR A 628 19.56 29.13 30.11
N SER A 629 20.74 28.68 30.50
CA SER A 629 21.72 29.47 31.21
C SER A 629 23.14 29.10 30.81
N ARG A 630 24.04 30.08 30.87
CA ARG A 630 25.49 29.85 30.90
C ARG A 630 26.07 30.54 32.12
N THR A 631 26.86 29.82 32.89
CA THR A 631 27.67 30.36 33.99
C THR A 631 29.14 30.23 33.65
N LEU A 632 29.87 31.32 33.82
CA LEU A 632 31.32 31.41 33.63
C LEU A 632 32.02 31.24 34.98
N TYR A 633 33.14 30.54 34.99
CA TYR A 633 34.04 30.44 36.13
C TYR A 633 35.48 30.36 35.63
N ASN A 634 36.20 31.49 35.65
CA ASN A 634 37.46 31.66 34.92
C ASN A 634 37.27 31.28 33.44
N ASN A 635 38.07 30.35 32.93
CA ASN A 635 37.99 29.84 31.56
C ASN A 635 36.97 28.69 31.39
N SER A 636 36.20 28.36 32.44
CA SER A 636 35.19 27.31 32.38
C SER A 636 33.82 27.88 32.05
N GLU A 637 33.12 27.24 31.11
CA GLU A 637 31.73 27.51 30.77
C GLU A 637 30.85 26.33 31.17
N PHE A 638 29.78 26.61 31.94
CA PHE A 638 28.75 25.64 32.31
C PHE A 638 27.44 26.02 31.66
N ASP A 639 26.94 25.17 30.77
CA ASP A 639 25.67 25.38 30.08
C ASP A 639 24.59 24.48 30.64
N PHE A 640 23.39 25.03 30.80
CA PHE A 640 22.19 24.28 31.12
C PHE A 640 21.05 24.72 30.22
N LYS A 641 20.26 23.77 29.74
CA LYS A 641 19.05 24.03 28.95
C LYS A 641 17.98 23.01 29.29
N THR A 642 16.75 23.46 29.39
CA THR A 642 15.59 22.59 29.52
C THR A 642 14.43 23.10 28.68
N TYR A 643 13.57 22.21 28.21
CA TYR A 643 12.41 22.59 27.41
C TYR A 643 11.22 21.66 27.64
N ALA A 644 10.04 22.19 27.36
CA ALA A 644 8.80 21.47 27.18
C ALA A 644 8.22 21.80 25.80
N GLN A 645 7.78 20.78 25.06
CA GLN A 645 7.19 20.93 23.74
C GLN A 645 5.88 20.18 23.63
N PHE A 646 4.92 20.81 22.94
CA PHE A 646 3.66 20.24 22.53
C PHE A 646 3.64 20.16 21.01
N GLY A 647 3.35 18.99 20.46
CA GLY A 647 3.17 18.77 19.03
C GLY A 647 1.74 18.33 18.75
N TRP A 648 0.92 19.20 18.17
CA TRP A 648 -0.38 18.78 17.62
C TRP A 648 -0.09 18.07 16.31
N THR A 649 -0.40 16.78 16.22
CA THR A 649 0.03 15.91 15.13
C THR A 649 -1.18 15.30 14.43
N ASP A 650 -1.27 15.53 13.12
CA ASP A 650 -2.10 14.76 12.21
C ASP A 650 -1.26 13.64 11.60
N GLN A 651 -1.69 12.40 11.77
CA GLN A 651 -0.98 11.21 11.32
C GLN A 651 -1.85 10.41 10.36
N ASN A 652 -1.27 10.05 9.22
CA ASN A 652 -1.81 9.12 8.25
C ASN A 652 -0.94 7.87 8.16
N ARG A 653 -1.51 6.69 8.38
CA ARG A 653 -0.85 5.39 8.18
C ARG A 653 -1.38 4.71 6.93
N LEU A 654 -0.46 4.34 6.05
CA LEU A 654 -0.75 3.56 4.86
C LEU A 654 -0.73 2.07 5.24
N ILE A 655 -1.89 1.43 5.21
CA ILE A 655 -2.07 0.00 5.48
C ILE A 655 -2.84 -0.60 4.31
N ALA A 656 -2.24 -1.56 3.59
CA ALA A 656 -2.86 -2.19 2.42
C ALA A 656 -3.47 -1.16 1.46
N GLN A 657 -2.67 -0.14 1.09
CA GLN A 657 -3.03 0.98 0.21
C GLN A 657 -4.16 1.91 0.71
N THR A 658 -4.68 1.67 1.91
CA THR A 658 -5.68 2.53 2.56
C THR A 658 -5.05 3.45 3.59
N ILE A 659 -5.64 4.63 3.77
CA ILE A 659 -5.19 5.60 4.76
C ILE A 659 -5.99 5.41 6.06
N ASN A 660 -5.27 5.31 7.17
CA ASN A 660 -5.83 5.31 8.52
C ASN A 660 -5.32 6.56 9.23
N SER A 661 -6.24 7.50 9.47
CA SER A 661 -5.92 8.85 9.95
C SER A 661 -6.20 8.98 11.45
N SER A 662 -5.39 9.78 12.13
CA SER A 662 -5.56 10.08 13.57
C SER A 662 -4.97 11.46 13.88
N ASP A 663 -5.54 12.11 14.87
CA ASP A 663 -5.05 13.36 15.45
C ASP A 663 -4.73 13.17 16.93
N PHE A 664 -3.58 13.68 17.38
CA PHE A 664 -3.20 13.63 18.79
C PHE A 664 -2.15 14.68 19.15
N THR A 665 -2.06 15.02 20.44
CA THR A 665 -1.04 15.94 20.95
C THR A 665 0.09 15.20 21.65
N ARG A 666 1.27 15.20 21.04
CA ARG A 666 2.51 14.66 21.60
C ARG A 666 3.12 15.66 22.58
N LYS A 667 3.81 15.14 23.59
CA LYS A 667 4.52 15.94 24.60
C LYS A 667 5.98 15.52 24.63
N PHE A 668 6.88 16.50 24.68
CA PHE A 668 8.31 16.25 24.82
C PHE A 668 8.88 17.10 25.95
N LEU A 669 9.80 16.52 26.70
CA LEU A 669 10.61 17.19 27.71
C LEU A 669 12.07 16.90 27.40
N GLY A 670 12.92 17.91 27.59
CA GLY A 670 14.36 17.69 27.51
C GLY A 670 15.12 18.51 28.52
N ALA A 671 16.27 17.99 28.91
CA ALA A 671 17.24 18.67 29.76
C ALA A 671 18.65 18.33 29.28
N SER A 672 19.50 19.33 29.16
CA SER A 672 20.89 19.18 28.74
C SER A 672 21.79 20.01 29.63
N GLY A 673 22.92 19.43 30.02
CA GLY A 673 23.99 20.14 30.73
C GLY A 673 25.32 19.87 30.07
N SER A 674 26.15 20.89 29.88
CA SER A 674 27.49 20.72 29.32
C SER A 674 28.53 21.58 30.03
N TYR A 675 29.77 21.11 29.96
CA TYR A 675 30.96 21.78 30.47
C TYR A 675 31.97 21.94 29.35
N GLY A 676 32.57 23.12 29.24
CA GLY A 676 33.69 23.35 28.34
C GLY A 676 34.76 24.25 28.96
N TYR A 677 36.01 24.01 28.59
CA TYR A 677 37.14 24.83 29.03
C TYR A 677 37.72 25.60 27.84
N VAL A 678 37.85 26.92 27.97
CA VAL A 678 38.21 27.81 26.87
C VAL A 678 39.71 28.06 26.85
N PHE A 679 40.36 27.64 25.76
CA PHE A 679 41.75 27.94 25.45
C PHE A 679 41.82 29.13 24.49
N ASP A 680 42.56 30.16 24.88
CA ASP A 680 43.01 31.22 23.97
C ASP A 680 44.22 30.70 23.20
N ILE A 681 44.13 30.68 21.87
CA ILE A 681 45.22 30.23 21.01
C ILE A 681 45.85 31.38 20.20
N GLY A 682 45.54 32.63 20.58
CA GLY A 682 46.03 33.84 19.94
C GLY A 682 45.29 34.20 18.64
N ASN A 683 45.54 35.41 18.13
CA ASN A 683 44.89 35.95 16.91
C ASN A 683 43.36 35.91 16.96
N ASP A 684 42.78 36.23 18.12
CA ASP A 684 41.33 36.28 18.37
C ASP A 684 40.61 34.93 18.14
N LEU A 685 41.35 33.83 18.24
CA LEU A 685 40.86 32.47 18.04
C LEU A 685 40.85 31.70 19.37
N TYR A 686 39.74 31.05 19.65
CA TYR A 686 39.48 30.32 20.88
C TYR A 686 39.02 28.90 20.55
N ILE A 687 39.49 27.94 21.33
CA ILE A 687 39.05 26.54 21.26
C ILE A 687 38.44 26.16 22.60
N LYS A 688 37.23 25.61 22.58
CA LYS A 688 36.54 25.09 23.75
C LYS A 688 36.21 23.62 23.55
N PRO A 689 37.06 22.67 23.98
CA PRO A 689 36.66 21.29 24.14
C PRO A 689 35.48 21.23 25.12
N LEU A 690 34.48 20.41 24.79
CA LEU A 690 33.24 20.31 25.56
C LEU A 690 32.77 18.88 25.72
N VAL A 691 32.11 18.62 26.84
CA VAL A 691 31.40 17.38 27.14
C VAL A 691 30.04 17.69 27.74
N GLY A 692 29.04 16.87 27.45
CA GLY A 692 27.67 17.10 27.91
C GLY A 692 26.86 15.83 28.14
N LEU A 693 25.75 16.01 28.85
CA LEU A 693 24.72 15.00 29.13
C LEU A 693 23.38 15.56 28.68
N ASN A 694 22.65 14.79 27.88
CA ASN A 694 21.30 15.11 27.42
C ASN A 694 20.31 14.05 27.88
N LEU A 695 19.14 14.49 28.34
CA LEU A 695 18.01 13.68 28.74
C LEU A 695 16.81 14.07 27.87
N TYR A 696 16.13 13.07 27.32
CA TYR A 696 14.97 13.26 26.47
C TYR A 696 13.83 12.38 26.96
N TYR A 697 12.65 12.96 27.10
CA TYR A 697 11.41 12.24 27.38
C TYR A 697 10.36 12.62 26.36
N SER A 698 9.63 11.64 25.84
CA SER A 698 8.49 11.88 24.96
C SER A 698 7.29 11.03 25.40
N LEU A 699 6.10 11.57 25.19
CA LEU A 699 4.84 10.92 25.48
C LEU A 699 3.88 11.12 24.30
N THR A 700 3.47 10.01 23.71
CA THR A 700 2.35 9.92 22.79
C THR A 700 1.12 9.46 23.58
N PRO A 701 0.00 10.20 23.60
CA PRO A 701 -1.19 9.82 24.35
C PRO A 701 -1.90 8.63 23.69
N ASN A 702 -2.95 8.10 24.32
CA ASN A 702 -3.86 7.19 23.63
C ASN A 702 -4.55 7.95 22.50
N TYR A 703 -4.74 7.30 21.35
CA TYR A 703 -5.50 7.85 20.24
C TYR A 703 -6.28 6.76 19.51
N SER A 704 -7.29 7.17 18.76
CA SER A 704 -8.06 6.28 17.89
C SER A 704 -7.92 6.77 16.46
N GLU A 705 -7.77 5.83 15.55
CA GLU A 705 -7.72 6.09 14.11
C GLU A 705 -9.12 6.03 13.50
N ASN A 706 -9.25 6.64 12.33
CA ASN A 706 -10.36 6.48 11.40
C ASN A 706 -9.82 5.87 10.10
N GLY A 707 -10.51 4.85 9.57
CA GLY A 707 -10.09 4.17 8.35
C GLY A 707 -10.46 2.67 8.34
N PRO A 708 -10.18 1.96 7.24
CA PRO A 708 -10.59 0.57 7.06
C PRO A 708 -9.90 -0.40 8.03
N TYR A 709 -8.75 -0.02 8.57
CA TYR A 709 -7.93 -0.79 9.52
C TYR A 709 -7.69 -0.01 10.82
N ALA A 710 -8.64 0.85 11.19
CA ALA A 710 -8.53 1.75 12.33
C ALA A 710 -8.20 1.01 13.63
N GLN A 711 -7.20 1.54 14.34
CA GLN A 711 -6.77 1.04 15.64
C GLN A 711 -7.02 2.06 16.74
N HIS A 712 -7.29 1.55 17.94
CA HIS A 712 -7.05 2.29 19.17
C HIS A 712 -5.64 1.98 19.66
N VAL A 713 -4.79 2.99 19.67
CA VAL A 713 -3.38 2.89 20.05
C VAL A 713 -3.23 3.33 21.50
N ARG A 714 -2.58 2.49 22.30
CA ARG A 714 -2.30 2.79 23.71
C ARG A 714 -1.21 3.86 23.79
N SER A 715 -1.25 4.68 24.84
CA SER A 715 -0.22 5.66 25.15
C SER A 715 1.15 5.00 25.25
N GLN A 716 2.15 5.69 24.74
CA GLN A 716 3.53 5.25 24.70
C GLN A 716 4.43 6.37 25.20
N SER A 717 5.39 6.01 26.03
CA SER A 717 6.45 6.89 26.48
C SER A 717 7.81 6.39 26.00
N ASN A 718 8.75 7.31 25.89
CA ASN A 718 10.13 7.00 25.57
C ASN A 718 11.06 7.90 26.38
N PHE A 719 12.11 7.29 26.94
CA PHE A 719 13.17 7.97 27.67
C PHE A 719 14.52 7.61 27.07
N ASP A 720 15.29 8.64 26.75
CA ASP A 720 16.65 8.53 26.25
C ASP A 720 17.61 9.36 27.12
N ALA A 721 18.81 8.83 27.30
CA ALA A 721 19.94 9.60 27.82
C ALA A 721 21.13 9.43 26.90
N SER A 722 21.79 10.53 26.58
CA SER A 722 22.99 10.55 25.73
C SER A 722 24.09 11.39 26.36
N ILE A 723 25.32 11.04 26.00
CA ILE A 723 26.51 11.83 26.29
C ILE A 723 27.02 12.43 24.98
N GLU A 724 27.54 13.66 25.05
CA GLU A 724 28.17 14.31 23.91
C GLU A 724 29.58 14.76 24.23
N ALA A 725 30.43 14.76 23.20
CA ALA A 725 31.79 15.28 23.26
C ALA A 725 32.11 15.99 21.93
N GLY A 726 32.79 17.12 22.01
CA GLY A 726 33.13 17.91 20.83
C GLY A 726 34.10 19.04 21.16
N ALA A 727 34.24 19.95 20.20
CA ALA A 727 35.00 21.18 20.39
C ALA A 727 34.33 22.32 19.64
N GLU A 728 34.20 23.46 20.30
CA GLU A 728 33.73 24.71 19.69
C GLU A 728 34.95 25.57 19.36
N PHE A 729 35.08 25.95 18.08
CA PHE A 729 36.10 26.83 17.55
C PHE A 729 35.46 28.19 17.32
N ARG A 730 35.95 29.25 17.96
CA ARG A 730 35.41 30.62 17.87
C ARG A 730 36.47 31.58 17.39
N LYS A 731 36.16 32.38 16.37
CA LYS A 731 37.01 33.49 15.93
C LYS A 731 36.25 34.81 16.06
N TYR A 732 36.79 35.73 16.83
CA TYR A 732 36.27 37.09 16.92
C TYR A 732 36.84 37.92 15.76
N LEU A 733 35.96 38.53 14.98
CA LEU A 733 36.34 39.37 13.84
C LEU A 733 36.40 40.85 14.23
N SER A 734 35.70 41.22 15.31
CA SER A 734 35.69 42.55 15.92
C SER A 734 35.11 42.46 17.34
N LYS A 735 35.02 43.59 18.05
CA LYS A 735 34.37 43.69 19.37
C LYS A 735 32.94 43.14 19.40
N GLU A 736 32.24 43.14 18.27
CA GLU A 736 30.82 42.81 18.20
C GLU A 736 30.46 41.75 17.16
N SER A 737 31.43 41.20 16.42
CA SER A 737 31.20 40.17 15.38
C SER A 737 32.10 38.97 15.59
N TYR A 738 31.55 37.76 15.41
CA TYR A 738 32.29 36.50 15.56
C TYR A 738 31.73 35.43 14.63
N ILE A 739 32.53 34.40 14.38
CA ILE A 739 32.11 33.15 13.75
C ILE A 739 32.50 31.97 14.63
N TYR A 740 31.73 30.89 14.56
CA TYR A 740 32.03 29.66 15.29
C TYR A 740 31.69 28.41 14.49
N ALA A 741 32.36 27.31 14.85
CA ALA A 741 32.08 25.98 14.36
C ALA A 741 32.19 24.97 15.51
N THR A 742 31.22 24.07 15.63
CA THR A 742 31.15 23.07 16.70
C THR A 742 30.89 21.69 16.12
N PRO A 743 31.94 20.94 15.73
CA PRO A 743 31.85 19.50 15.54
C PRO A 743 31.66 18.79 16.88
N LYS A 744 30.70 17.86 16.94
CA LYS A 744 30.46 17.00 18.12
C LYS A 744 29.92 15.63 17.74
N ILE A 745 30.17 14.65 18.62
CA ILE A 745 29.60 13.30 18.57
C ILE A 745 28.69 13.13 19.79
N GLU A 746 27.49 12.57 19.56
CA GLU A 746 26.52 12.26 20.60
C GLU A 746 26.22 10.75 20.59
N GLN A 747 26.38 10.10 21.75
CA GLN A 747 26.14 8.67 21.93
C GLN A 747 25.01 8.45 22.93
N TYR A 748 23.96 7.77 22.51
CA TYR A 748 22.87 7.34 23.39
C TYR A 748 23.38 6.20 24.27
N ILE A 749 23.30 6.36 25.59
CA ILE A 749 23.76 5.38 26.58
C ILE A 749 22.60 4.63 27.21
N ILE A 750 21.42 5.25 27.27
CA ILE A 750 20.16 4.68 27.70
C ILE A 750 19.13 5.00 26.62
N THR A 751 18.39 3.98 26.21
CA THR A 751 17.23 4.10 25.33
C THR A 751 16.20 3.10 25.80
N SER A 752 15.03 3.60 26.18
CA SER A 752 13.92 2.79 26.66
C SER A 752 12.63 3.39 26.14
N GLY A 753 11.98 2.66 25.24
CA GLY A 753 10.72 3.06 24.64
C GLY A 753 9.66 1.99 24.85
N ASP A 754 8.43 2.41 25.13
CA ASP A 754 7.30 1.50 25.18
C ASP A 754 7.11 0.80 23.83
N HIS A 755 6.72 -0.47 23.90
CA HIS A 755 6.27 -1.21 22.74
C HIS A 755 5.02 -0.56 22.13
N TYR A 756 4.78 -0.81 20.86
CA TYR A 756 3.54 -0.41 20.21
C TYR A 756 2.44 -1.39 20.58
N THR A 757 1.51 -0.96 21.43
CA THR A 757 0.35 -1.76 21.81
C THR A 757 -0.90 -1.11 21.25
N ALA A 758 -1.67 -1.87 20.49
CA ALA A 758 -2.91 -1.41 19.89
C ALA A 758 -3.96 -2.53 19.86
N ARG A 759 -5.19 -2.14 19.55
CA ARG A 759 -6.27 -3.05 19.18
C ARG A 759 -7.06 -2.43 18.05
N PHE A 760 -7.59 -3.23 17.14
CA PHE A 760 -8.52 -2.72 16.15
C PHE A 760 -9.81 -2.21 16.82
N LEU A 761 -10.47 -1.22 16.22
CA LEU A 761 -11.74 -0.73 16.77
C LEU A 761 -12.75 -1.88 16.89
N GLY A 762 -13.52 -1.88 17.98
CA GLY A 762 -14.46 -2.94 18.32
C GLY A 762 -13.85 -4.26 18.83
N SER A 763 -12.53 -4.44 18.74
CA SER A 763 -11.87 -5.68 19.18
C SER A 763 -11.58 -5.70 20.70
N PRO A 764 -11.84 -6.82 21.40
CA PRO A 764 -11.43 -7.00 22.79
C PRO A 764 -9.95 -7.39 22.91
N THR A 765 -9.32 -7.85 21.83
CA THR A 765 -7.97 -8.40 21.83
C THR A 765 -6.97 -7.33 21.41
N SER A 766 -5.92 -7.13 22.21
CA SER A 766 -4.79 -6.25 21.89
C SER A 766 -3.61 -7.03 21.32
N PHE A 767 -2.83 -6.38 20.47
CA PHE A 767 -1.55 -6.88 19.98
C PHE A 767 -0.42 -5.94 20.38
N THR A 768 0.78 -6.48 20.56
CA THR A 768 1.97 -5.71 20.90
C THR A 768 3.09 -5.97 19.88
N ILE A 769 3.63 -4.89 19.32
CA ILE A 769 4.77 -4.89 18.42
C ILE A 769 5.95 -4.30 19.20
N ASN A 770 7.00 -5.08 19.31
CA ASN A 770 8.18 -4.76 20.11
C ASN A 770 8.88 -3.54 19.51
N GLY A 771 9.17 -2.58 20.39
CA GLY A 771 10.04 -1.45 20.07
C GLY A 771 11.50 -1.87 19.96
N SER A 772 12.36 -0.91 19.60
CA SER A 772 13.80 -1.13 19.53
C SER A 772 14.51 -0.31 20.59
N ASP A 773 15.32 -0.97 21.42
CA ASP A 773 16.19 -0.30 22.40
C ASP A 773 17.61 -0.06 21.86
N LYS A 774 17.75 0.03 20.53
CA LYS A 774 19.04 0.28 19.88
C LYS A 774 19.55 1.67 20.25
N LYS A 775 20.78 1.69 20.75
CA LYS A 775 21.53 2.90 21.07
C LYS A 775 22.04 3.55 19.79
N LYS A 776 21.69 4.81 19.58
CA LYS A 776 22.06 5.62 18.41
C LYS A 776 23.35 6.41 18.65
N THR A 777 24.13 6.61 17.59
CA THR A 777 25.31 7.47 17.60
C THR A 777 25.15 8.51 16.50
N TYR A 778 25.20 9.79 16.85
CA TYR A 778 25.10 10.89 15.89
C TYR A 778 26.42 11.67 15.81
N GLY A 779 26.79 12.04 14.59
CA GLY A 779 27.78 13.08 14.33
C GLY A 779 27.05 14.37 13.99
N SER A 780 27.51 15.51 14.49
CA SER A 780 26.94 16.79 14.13
C SER A 780 27.99 17.88 13.97
N LEU A 781 27.64 18.87 13.15
CA LEU A 781 28.42 20.06 12.92
C LEU A 781 27.47 21.25 12.90
N ILE A 782 27.71 22.20 13.80
CA ILE A 782 27.03 23.49 13.82
C ILE A 782 28.02 24.56 13.40
N VAL A 783 27.61 25.48 12.54
CA VAL A 783 28.37 26.67 12.17
C VAL A 783 27.49 27.91 12.30
N GLY A 784 28.06 29.05 12.66
CA GLY A 784 27.29 30.28 12.72
C GLY A 784 28.12 31.51 13.03
N GLY A 785 27.45 32.64 13.16
CA GLY A 785 28.08 33.90 13.50
C GLY A 785 27.09 35.05 13.70
N ASP A 786 27.61 36.15 14.23
CA ASP A 786 26.91 37.42 14.47
C ASP A 786 27.65 38.51 13.68
N VAL A 787 26.90 39.30 12.90
CA VAL A 787 27.41 40.49 12.21
C VAL A 787 26.66 41.69 12.77
N ASN A 788 27.40 42.64 13.33
CA ASN A 788 26.77 43.81 13.92
C ASN A 788 26.39 44.85 12.86
N ILE A 789 25.19 45.44 12.97
CA ILE A 789 24.71 46.47 12.05
C ILE A 789 24.78 47.86 12.71
N LYS A 790 24.39 47.96 13.99
CA LYS A 790 24.52 49.14 14.86
C LYS A 790 24.75 48.66 16.30
N ASN A 791 25.29 49.50 17.20
CA ASN A 791 25.63 49.12 18.60
C ASN A 791 24.49 48.46 19.42
N THR A 792 23.23 48.51 18.95
CA THR A 792 22.05 47.89 19.59
C THR A 792 21.39 46.77 18.76
N TRP A 793 21.74 46.60 17.48
CA TRP A 793 21.12 45.65 16.55
C TRP A 793 22.15 44.78 15.84
N ALA A 794 22.00 43.46 15.96
CA ALA A 794 22.87 42.49 15.29
C ALA A 794 22.07 41.44 14.49
N PHE A 795 22.66 41.00 13.39
CA PHE A 795 22.16 39.92 12.55
C PHE A 795 22.90 38.63 12.87
N THR A 796 22.16 37.52 13.01
CA THR A 796 22.73 36.20 13.23
C THR A 796 22.37 35.24 12.12
N PHE A 797 23.34 34.40 11.75
CA PHE A 797 23.13 33.28 10.85
C PHE A 797 23.75 32.02 11.45
N SER A 798 23.14 30.87 11.20
CA SER A 798 23.70 29.59 11.59
C SER A 798 23.15 28.46 10.73
N ALA A 799 23.94 27.42 10.53
CA ALA A 799 23.54 26.19 9.87
C ALA A 799 24.06 24.99 10.66
N GLY A 800 23.30 23.90 10.63
CA GLY A 800 23.57 22.71 11.42
C GLY A 800 23.20 21.45 10.68
N VAL A 801 24.05 20.44 10.79
CA VAL A 801 23.78 19.08 10.34
C VAL A 801 23.98 18.10 11.49
N LYS A 802 23.09 17.13 11.61
CA LYS A 802 23.22 15.98 12.52
C LYS A 802 22.88 14.70 11.76
N HIS A 803 23.79 13.75 11.71
CA HIS A 803 23.69 12.54 10.92
C HIS A 803 23.90 11.31 11.79
N LEU A 804 23.06 10.28 11.59
CA LEU A 804 23.16 9.00 12.29
C LEU A 804 24.34 8.19 11.75
N LEU A 805 25.35 7.99 12.58
CA LEU A 805 26.56 7.23 12.26
C LEU A 805 26.39 5.73 12.53
N SER A 806 25.66 5.37 13.58
CA SER A 806 25.42 3.98 13.99
C SER A 806 24.12 3.85 14.79
N GLY A 807 23.59 2.62 14.89
CA GLY A 807 22.39 2.34 15.68
C GLY A 807 21.08 2.47 14.93
N LYS A 808 21.07 2.24 13.60
CA LYS A 808 19.85 2.27 12.78
C LYS A 808 18.73 1.42 13.38
N VAL A 809 17.59 2.05 13.62
CA VAL A 809 16.31 1.41 13.98
C VAL A 809 15.56 1.16 12.67
N ASN A 810 15.00 -0.05 12.49
CA ASN A 810 14.31 -0.45 11.25
C ASN A 810 15.13 -0.29 9.95
N ASN A 811 16.47 -0.29 10.06
CA ASN A 811 17.42 -0.06 8.96
C ASN A 811 17.35 1.33 8.30
N GLU A 812 16.66 2.28 8.93
CA GLU A 812 16.51 3.66 8.46
C GLU A 812 17.75 4.49 8.83
N SER A 813 18.25 5.29 7.88
CA SER A 813 19.22 6.36 8.17
C SER A 813 18.48 7.63 8.55
N GLU A 814 19.08 8.45 9.40
CA GLU A 814 18.50 9.72 9.83
C GLU A 814 19.50 10.85 9.60
N THR A 815 19.08 11.91 8.92
CA THR A 815 19.86 13.15 8.75
C THR A 815 18.97 14.35 9.01
N TYR A 816 19.45 15.26 9.83
CA TYR A 816 18.76 16.48 10.22
C TYR A 816 19.58 17.67 9.72
N LEU A 817 18.94 18.53 8.94
CA LEU A 817 19.51 19.77 8.42
C LEU A 817 18.66 20.93 8.95
N SER A 818 19.32 21.97 9.44
CA SER A 818 18.64 23.20 9.85
C SER A 818 19.51 24.42 9.53
N GLY A 819 18.85 25.51 9.19
CA GLY A 819 19.41 26.85 9.05
C GLY A 819 18.55 27.86 9.78
N ASN A 820 19.20 28.83 10.42
CA ASN A 820 18.54 29.94 11.08
C ASN A 820 19.08 31.27 10.57
N ILE A 821 18.18 32.25 10.51
CA ILE A 821 18.50 33.66 10.33
C ILE A 821 17.75 34.45 11.39
N GLY A 822 18.39 35.43 12.02
CA GLY A 822 17.71 36.22 13.03
C GLY A 822 18.29 37.58 13.35
N LEU A 823 17.57 38.26 14.22
CA LEU A 823 17.78 39.64 14.62
C LEU A 823 17.81 39.70 16.16
N LYS A 824 18.71 40.52 16.70
CA LYS A 824 18.88 40.75 18.13
C LYS A 824 18.79 42.24 18.44
N TYR A 825 18.11 42.58 19.53
CA TYR A 825 18.08 43.92 20.12
C TYR A 825 18.60 43.89 21.57
N GLN A 826 19.51 44.79 21.90
CA GLN A 826 20.18 44.88 23.22
C GLN A 826 19.85 46.21 23.90
N PHE A 827 19.49 46.19 25.20
CA PHE A 827 19.11 47.39 25.96
C PHE A 827 19.45 47.34 27.46
#